data_AF-A0A935WWZ1-F1
#
_entry.id   AF-A0A935WWZ1-F1
#
_cell.length_a   1.000
_cell.length_b   1.000
_cell.length_c   1.000
_cell.angle_alpha   90.00
_cell.angle_beta   90.00
_cell.angle_gamma   90.00
#
_symmetry.space_group_name_H-M   'P 1'
#
loop_
_entity.id
_entity.type
_entity.pdbx_description
1 polymer ?
#
loop_
_entity_poly.entity_id
_entity_poly.type
_entity_poly.pdbx_seq_one_letter_code
_entity_poly.pdbx_strand_id
1 'polypeptide(L)'
;MRRAGCQRSRMVSLAPAMLAVGAGLAWALTGCVDVQELGLPPARAAGGAVLLVAVAPGDNARVFAVDPVSDGASGLSLRQDDRLLALVFSDTLEAMGLSSGVQVVRGYARPVPFPFDVYEALAGSGDEPVTSDGDEDVGRGGGASERRTWRPRRVAEVQSIVDAIRLPSFGSGDCEARAGCFRVRPDEGGRLDAYCEVPCQFPEVPEAGDVEVPRAPDMRSDACPASWRLNTPSSSEDVSTCVPASRVPCPPGKVQFGDSGDCAAVDIASCPADGWPLADRLDVGGAPVVFVDRGAASGSASTPDGTKEHPHPSISAALAEAAAGSTLAVRVGEYEETLVFEQGFQLIGACAAGVVVRGGSSAGPTLRVGPGAGAHLEGISIRGEQQALALDGPAEVLLRGVDVSATSGPGIIARGDVRLSLIRTALGPSMRYGVYFENTQSESSTATPGLELEHVVVHDVAGDAISLRGAGVRAVLSDVVVERSRASGGLRGKGLEAQSGAQAQISRCLFAENVSHDVSADTNASITLLDVWIRDGRAEGEGEGEGGTSGGYGLEILRGGHIAAQRLNVQGKHYGVYVGRGGRATFEDTRIVDTQDIGIVVRDGGEIEAMKRTLVLRARRAGVDIFDAPASLENVTVARTRAVAPDDDDYCSVHEYEKGAGLRIRGASRVRGHGVAVVEVEGAGIAVGNRQPNRIGGGPILPSCNDSFVEDVSLNDVRVERSVVGVASYFGAAIFQNLELSENRVAGIDLALGRLDVSDALITGTNSSAGILLSTRFPHANDGRLGVSVLKRLRVAQHAAGIRIDDPNEAFVEEAAIEHNAIGLQIRQAGFDRHALRESIAYRHNHRVFEE
;
A
#
# COMPACT_ATOMS: atom_id res chain seq x y z
N MET A 1 27.04 15.90 43.59
CA MET A 1 25.89 14.97 43.64
C MET A 1 24.62 15.72 43.25
N ARG A 2 23.73 15.08 42.46
CA ARG A 2 22.28 15.32 42.24
C ARG A 2 21.66 16.73 42.31
N ARG A 3 20.98 17.09 41.19
CA ARG A 3 19.63 17.69 41.06
C ARG A 3 19.41 19.13 41.59
N ALA A 4 18.45 19.91 41.10
CA ALA A 4 17.66 19.95 39.85
C ALA A 4 16.87 21.28 39.83
N GLY A 5 16.26 21.66 38.69
CA GLY A 5 15.24 22.70 38.65
C GLY A 5 15.48 23.75 37.57
N CYS A 6 14.76 23.61 36.45
CA CYS A 6 14.71 24.63 35.40
C CYS A 6 13.24 25.00 35.16
N GLN A 7 12.91 26.28 35.33
CA GLN A 7 11.71 26.88 34.77
C GLN A 7 12.17 28.01 33.84
N ARG A 8 11.72 27.98 32.59
CA ARG A 8 11.84 29.09 31.65
C ARG A 8 10.48 29.36 31.01
N SER A 9 10.03 30.58 31.16
CA SER A 9 8.96 31.18 30.37
C SER A 9 9.54 32.39 29.64
N ARG A 10 9.52 32.39 28.30
CA ARG A 10 9.21 33.56 27.46
C ARG A 10 9.32 33.24 25.97
N MET A 11 8.36 33.75 25.21
CA MET A 11 8.48 33.98 23.77
C MET A 11 9.57 35.02 23.49
N VAL A 12 10.32 34.85 22.41
CA VAL A 12 10.89 35.97 21.64
C VAL A 12 10.80 35.62 20.15
N SER A 13 10.26 36.55 19.37
CA SER A 13 10.44 36.63 17.93
C SER A 13 11.42 37.77 17.64
N LEU A 14 12.37 37.53 16.73
CA LEU A 14 12.98 38.46 15.75
C LEU A 14 14.45 38.11 15.47
N ALA A 15 14.86 38.39 14.23
CA ALA A 15 16.20 38.16 13.69
C ALA A 15 16.90 39.53 13.38
N PRO A 16 18.00 39.63 12.58
CA PRO A 16 19.35 39.75 13.14
C PRO A 16 20.22 40.89 12.54
N ALA A 17 21.45 41.13 13.06
CA ALA A 17 22.59 41.70 12.29
C ALA A 17 23.97 41.75 13.03
N MET A 18 24.92 40.93 12.56
CA MET A 18 26.31 41.25 12.09
C MET A 18 27.44 42.03 12.86
N LEU A 19 28.69 41.60 12.56
CA LEU A 19 30.03 42.29 12.57
C LEU A 19 30.77 42.50 13.94
N ALA A 20 32.13 42.41 14.09
CA ALA A 20 33.24 41.87 13.27
C ALA A 20 34.63 41.83 14.01
N VAL A 21 35.65 41.17 13.40
CA VAL A 21 37.14 41.43 13.43
C VAL A 21 38.01 41.13 14.68
N GLY A 22 39.21 40.53 14.44
CA GLY A 22 40.42 40.63 15.29
C GLY A 22 41.50 39.53 15.05
N ALA A 23 42.79 39.87 14.85
CA ALA A 23 43.87 38.90 14.52
C ALA A 23 45.29 39.32 14.98
N GLY A 24 46.22 38.35 15.14
CA GLY A 24 47.67 38.53 14.82
C GLY A 24 48.79 38.28 15.88
N LEU A 25 49.89 37.63 15.42
CA LEU A 25 51.31 37.68 15.88
C LEU A 25 51.73 37.11 17.28
N ALA A 26 52.99 36.70 17.58
CA ALA A 26 54.17 36.22 16.79
C ALA A 26 55.40 35.78 17.66
N TRP A 27 56.16 34.77 17.18
CA TRP A 27 57.67 34.59 17.20
C TRP A 27 58.55 34.24 18.45
N ALA A 28 59.60 33.42 18.16
CA ALA A 28 61.03 33.49 18.60
C ALA A 28 61.71 32.35 19.43
N LEU A 29 62.22 31.33 18.70
CA LEU A 29 63.58 30.70 18.70
C LEU A 29 64.48 30.50 19.95
N THR A 30 64.96 29.25 20.16
CA THR A 30 66.38 28.79 20.32
C THR A 30 66.45 27.25 20.58
N GLY A 31 67.53 26.48 20.30
CA GLY A 31 68.68 26.72 19.40
C GLY A 31 70.04 26.04 19.78
N CYS A 32 70.24 24.71 19.59
CA CYS A 32 71.56 24.02 19.61
C CYS A 32 71.54 22.66 18.86
N VAL A 33 72.72 22.15 18.45
CA VAL A 33 72.93 21.03 17.49
C VAL A 33 73.81 19.94 18.08
N ASP A 34 73.55 18.66 17.75
CA ASP A 34 74.62 17.65 17.61
C ASP A 34 74.21 16.44 16.71
N VAL A 35 75.21 15.82 16.07
CA VAL A 35 75.27 14.59 15.22
C VAL A 35 74.00 14.02 14.55
N GLN A 36 74.00 13.92 13.21
CA GLN A 36 72.93 13.33 12.39
C GLN A 36 72.90 11.79 12.37
N GLU A 37 71.78 11.21 12.80
CA GLU A 37 71.12 10.14 12.03
C GLU A 37 70.10 10.80 11.09
N LEU A 38 69.80 10.17 9.94
CA LEU A 38 68.88 10.72 8.93
C LEU A 38 67.41 10.46 9.31
N GLY A 39 66.99 11.05 10.43
CA GLY A 39 65.61 11.02 10.91
C GLY A 39 64.73 12.04 10.19
N LEU A 40 63.66 11.56 9.56
CA LEU A 40 62.62 12.43 8.99
C LEU A 40 61.86 13.14 10.13
N PRO A 41 61.58 14.45 10.04
CA PRO A 41 60.80 15.15 11.06
C PRO A 41 59.33 14.70 11.04
N PRO A 42 58.65 14.62 12.20
CA PRO A 42 57.24 14.24 12.26
C PRO A 42 56.36 15.34 11.67
N ALA A 43 55.85 15.10 10.45
CA ALA A 43 54.93 16.00 9.76
C ALA A 43 53.53 15.95 10.41
N ARG A 44 53.09 17.04 11.03
CA ARG A 44 51.72 17.16 11.53
C ARG A 44 50.81 17.76 10.45
N ALA A 45 49.70 17.05 10.20
CA ALA A 45 48.56 17.44 9.37
C ALA A 45 48.74 17.41 7.84
N ALA A 46 48.96 16.22 7.28
CA ALA A 46 48.47 15.85 5.95
C ALA A 46 47.97 14.39 5.99
N GLY A 47 46.67 14.18 5.71
CA GLY A 47 46.07 12.84 5.72
C GLY A 47 46.22 12.14 4.38
N GLY A 48 47.36 11.48 4.15
CA GLY A 48 47.62 10.71 2.94
C GLY A 48 48.71 9.66 3.16
N ALA A 49 48.42 8.41 2.81
CA ALA A 49 49.42 7.33 2.85
C ALA A 49 50.43 7.52 1.72
N VAL A 50 51.72 7.35 2.03
CA VAL A 50 52.79 7.41 1.01
C VAL A 50 53.21 5.98 0.65
N LEU A 51 53.25 5.68 -0.65
CA LEU A 51 53.78 4.41 -1.15
C LEU A 51 55.20 4.61 -1.66
N LEU A 52 56.16 3.98 -0.98
CA LEU A 52 57.56 3.98 -1.36
C LEU A 52 57.95 2.58 -1.86
N VAL A 53 58.47 2.51 -3.08
CA VAL A 53 59.03 1.27 -3.64
C VAL A 53 60.54 1.43 -3.75
N ALA A 54 61.27 0.67 -2.94
CA ALA A 54 62.72 0.59 -2.99
C ALA A 54 63.14 -0.59 -3.86
N VAL A 55 63.99 -0.33 -4.85
CA VAL A 55 64.54 -1.34 -5.76
C VAL A 55 66.04 -1.42 -5.54
N ALA A 56 66.47 -2.43 -4.77
CA ALA A 56 67.86 -2.71 -4.52
C ALA A 56 68.47 -3.59 -5.64
N PRO A 57 69.78 -3.49 -5.94
CA PRO A 57 70.46 -4.37 -6.88
C PRO A 57 70.58 -5.80 -6.32
N GLY A 58 69.58 -6.66 -6.57
CA GLY A 58 69.56 -8.04 -6.06
C GLY A 58 68.18 -8.71 -5.97
N ASP A 59 67.33 -8.54 -6.98
CA ASP A 59 66.06 -9.25 -7.21
C ASP A 59 65.01 -9.22 -6.07
N ASN A 60 65.06 -8.23 -5.16
CA ASN A 60 64.03 -8.01 -4.15
C ASN A 60 63.59 -6.55 -4.12
N ALA A 61 62.58 -6.21 -4.94
CA ALA A 61 61.83 -4.98 -4.74
C ALA A 61 61.02 -5.08 -3.43
N ARG A 62 61.07 -4.02 -2.61
CA ARG A 62 60.28 -3.94 -1.37
C ARG A 62 59.33 -2.76 -1.45
N VAL A 63 58.06 -3.04 -1.17
CA VAL A 63 56.99 -2.05 -1.12
C VAL A 63 56.73 -1.70 0.34
N PHE A 64 56.78 -0.42 0.66
CA PHE A 64 56.47 0.11 1.98
C PHE A 64 55.31 1.10 1.84
N ALA A 65 54.23 0.84 2.57
CA ALA A 65 53.21 1.85 2.83
C ALA A 65 53.57 2.52 4.16
N VAL A 66 53.81 3.83 4.13
CA VAL A 66 54.12 4.62 5.33
C VAL A 66 52.93 5.50 5.65
N ASP A 67 52.31 5.25 6.80
CA ASP A 67 51.34 6.17 7.40
C ASP A 67 52.10 7.14 8.33
N PRO A 68 52.18 8.45 7.98
CA PRO A 68 52.92 9.44 8.75
C PRO A 68 52.31 9.75 10.12
N VAL A 69 51.13 9.22 10.45
CA VAL A 69 50.42 9.50 11.72
C VAL A 69 50.75 8.48 12.82
N SER A 70 51.49 7.40 12.51
CA SER A 70 51.86 6.39 13.50
C SER A 70 53.19 6.70 14.23
N ASP A 71 53.13 6.96 15.54
CA ASP A 71 54.26 7.30 16.45
C ASP A 71 55.24 6.12 16.71
N GLY A 72 55.53 5.30 15.69
CA GLY A 72 56.31 4.05 15.84
C GLY A 72 57.07 3.55 14.60
N ALA A 73 57.17 4.33 13.53
CA ALA A 73 57.92 3.94 12.34
C ALA A 73 59.44 3.97 12.62
N SER A 74 60.04 2.80 12.86
CA SER A 74 61.49 2.64 12.94
C SER A 74 62.17 3.05 11.62
N GLY A 75 63.20 3.89 11.69
CA GLY A 75 63.82 4.55 10.53
C GLY A 75 64.24 3.63 9.40
N LEU A 76 63.96 4.06 8.16
CA LEU A 76 64.24 3.30 6.95
C LEU A 76 65.69 3.51 6.48
N SER A 77 66.59 2.56 6.79
CA SER A 77 67.99 2.64 6.35
C SER A 77 68.13 2.21 4.88
N LEU A 78 68.33 3.17 3.98
CA LEU A 78 68.69 2.94 2.58
C LEU A 78 70.21 2.77 2.41
N ARG A 79 70.62 2.08 1.34
CA ARG A 79 72.02 1.99 0.90
C ARG A 79 72.33 3.00 -0.20
N GLN A 80 73.61 3.27 -0.39
CA GLN A 80 74.15 4.32 -1.26
C GLN A 80 73.79 4.16 -2.76
N ASP A 81 73.37 2.96 -3.17
CA ASP A 81 73.01 2.63 -4.57
C ASP A 81 71.51 2.31 -4.76
N ASP A 82 70.68 2.42 -3.72
CA ASP A 82 69.25 2.06 -3.80
C ASP A 82 68.46 3.09 -4.63
N ARG A 83 67.64 2.62 -5.57
CA ARG A 83 66.70 3.46 -6.31
C ARG A 83 65.35 3.50 -5.61
N LEU A 84 64.83 4.72 -5.41
CA LEU A 84 63.52 4.95 -4.81
C LEU A 84 62.55 5.47 -5.87
N LEU A 85 61.42 4.78 -6.02
CA LEU A 85 60.25 5.30 -6.73
C LEU A 85 59.20 5.72 -5.70
N ALA A 86 58.79 6.98 -5.74
CA ALA A 86 57.82 7.54 -4.81
C ALA A 86 56.56 7.99 -5.56
N LEU A 87 55.40 7.54 -5.07
CA LEU A 87 54.07 8.03 -5.44
C LEU A 87 53.56 8.89 -4.28
N VAL A 88 53.43 10.19 -4.53
CA VAL A 88 53.12 11.18 -3.48
C VAL A 88 52.12 12.20 -4.03
N PHE A 89 51.26 12.73 -3.16
CA PHE A 89 50.52 13.96 -3.46
C PHE A 89 51.51 15.13 -3.55
N SER A 90 51.36 15.99 -4.54
CA SER A 90 52.28 17.10 -4.82
C SER A 90 52.51 18.00 -3.58
N ASP A 91 51.43 18.32 -2.87
CA ASP A 91 51.42 19.16 -1.67
C ASP A 91 52.21 18.56 -0.48
N THR A 92 52.32 17.22 -0.43
CA THR A 92 52.96 16.51 0.70
C THR A 92 54.48 16.52 0.60
N LEU A 93 55.05 16.65 -0.60
CA LEU A 93 56.50 16.74 -0.80
C LEU A 93 57.10 18.04 -0.24
N GLU A 94 56.40 19.16 -0.40
CA GLU A 94 56.78 20.44 0.20
C GLU A 94 56.67 20.40 1.72
N ALA A 95 55.59 19.82 2.25
CA ALA A 95 55.35 19.67 3.69
C ALA A 95 56.39 18.78 4.41
N MET A 96 57.01 17.83 3.70
CA MET A 96 58.07 16.96 4.23
C MET A 96 59.49 17.57 4.14
N GLY A 97 59.67 18.74 3.51
CA GLY A 97 60.97 19.42 3.43
C GLY A 97 62.02 18.75 2.55
N LEU A 98 61.64 17.78 1.71
CA LEU A 98 62.56 16.95 0.91
C LEU A 98 63.14 17.64 -0.34
N SER A 99 62.68 18.85 -0.66
CA SER A 99 63.06 19.60 -1.87
C SER A 99 64.52 20.06 -1.92
N SER A 100 65.28 19.96 -0.82
CA SER A 100 66.66 20.45 -0.73
C SER A 100 67.76 19.37 -0.73
N GLY A 101 67.41 18.08 -0.71
CA GLY A 101 68.39 16.98 -0.55
C GLY A 101 68.29 15.82 -1.55
N VAL A 102 67.33 15.87 -2.48
CA VAL A 102 67.05 14.77 -3.42
C VAL A 102 67.22 15.24 -4.85
N GLN A 103 68.15 14.62 -5.60
CA GLN A 103 68.32 14.92 -7.02
C GLN A 103 67.27 14.16 -7.84
N VAL A 104 66.25 14.88 -8.31
CA VAL A 104 65.17 14.33 -9.16
C VAL A 104 65.71 14.07 -10.57
N VAL A 105 65.75 12.80 -10.98
CA VAL A 105 66.44 12.41 -12.23
C VAL A 105 65.52 12.49 -13.47
N ARG A 106 64.20 12.25 -13.31
CA ARG A 106 63.20 12.37 -14.37
C ARG A 106 61.76 12.47 -13.83
N GLY A 107 60.93 13.27 -14.47
CA GLY A 107 59.47 13.20 -14.39
C GLY A 107 58.88 12.49 -15.62
N TYR A 108 57.83 11.68 -15.44
CA TYR A 108 57.21 10.90 -16.51
C TYR A 108 55.99 11.63 -17.11
N ALA A 109 56.07 12.02 -18.39
CA ALA A 109 55.01 12.75 -19.09
C ALA A 109 53.87 11.84 -19.64
N ARG A 110 53.22 11.06 -18.78
CA ARG A 110 51.93 10.40 -19.08
C ARG A 110 50.92 10.77 -17.98
N PRO A 111 49.61 10.88 -18.30
CA PRO A 111 48.63 11.33 -17.32
C PRO A 111 48.43 10.27 -16.23
N VAL A 112 49.01 10.53 -15.05
CA VAL A 112 48.54 9.94 -13.79
C VAL A 112 47.28 10.70 -13.35
N PRO A 113 46.33 10.08 -12.62
CA PRO A 113 45.17 10.78 -12.10
C PRO A 113 45.60 11.90 -11.13
N PHE A 114 44.98 13.08 -11.26
CA PHE A 114 45.17 14.15 -10.29
C PHE A 114 44.66 13.69 -8.91
N PRO A 115 45.40 13.89 -7.79
CA PRO A 115 46.54 14.79 -7.60
C PRO A 115 47.86 14.05 -7.29
N PHE A 116 48.23 13.04 -8.10
CA PHE A 116 49.45 12.24 -7.87
C PHE A 116 50.57 12.56 -8.87
N ASP A 117 51.79 12.71 -8.36
CA ASP A 117 53.03 12.78 -9.14
C ASP A 117 53.94 11.56 -8.85
N VAL A 118 54.80 11.22 -9.81
CA VAL A 118 55.76 10.10 -9.71
C VAL A 118 57.18 10.62 -9.86
N TYR A 119 58.01 10.34 -8.86
CA TYR A 119 59.42 10.76 -8.82
C TYR A 119 60.37 9.57 -8.71
N GLU A 120 61.46 9.61 -9.47
CA GLU A 120 62.63 8.73 -9.29
C GLU A 120 63.76 9.53 -8.63
N ALA A 121 64.24 9.00 -7.50
CA ALA A 121 65.25 9.61 -6.65
C ALA A 121 66.48 8.71 -6.49
N LEU A 122 67.67 9.34 -6.44
CA LEU A 122 68.94 8.72 -6.06
C LEU A 122 69.43 9.33 -4.74
N ALA A 123 69.96 8.50 -3.85
CA ALA A 123 70.58 8.95 -2.60
C ALA A 123 71.95 9.61 -2.89
N GLY A 124 72.07 10.92 -2.64
CA GLY A 124 73.29 11.69 -2.93
C GLY A 124 74.30 11.70 -1.78
N SER A 125 75.59 11.72 -2.14
CA SER A 125 76.71 12.03 -1.23
C SER A 125 76.99 13.54 -1.18
N GLY A 126 77.19 14.10 0.01
CA GLY A 126 77.60 15.50 0.16
C GLY A 126 79.09 15.74 -0.13
N ASP A 127 79.35 16.84 -0.84
CA ASP A 127 80.54 17.71 -0.88
C ASP A 127 81.95 17.12 -1.19
N GLU A 128 82.85 17.74 -1.97
CA GLU A 128 82.79 18.76 -3.04
C GLU A 128 84.10 18.61 -3.93
N PRO A 129 84.65 19.56 -4.72
CA PRO A 129 85.02 19.27 -6.12
C PRO A 129 86.54 19.25 -6.43
N VAL A 130 86.97 18.50 -7.45
CA VAL A 130 88.29 18.67 -8.10
C VAL A 130 88.21 18.55 -9.63
N THR A 131 88.69 19.62 -10.27
CA THR A 131 89.06 19.92 -11.68
C THR A 131 89.06 18.85 -12.78
N SER A 132 88.76 19.31 -13.99
CA SER A 132 89.15 18.71 -15.27
C SER A 132 90.66 18.52 -15.42
N ASP A 133 91.07 17.43 -16.08
CA ASP A 133 91.97 17.41 -17.26
C ASP A 133 92.46 15.96 -17.52
N GLY A 134 92.90 15.66 -18.76
CA GLY A 134 93.76 14.49 -19.04
C GLY A 134 93.14 13.29 -19.77
N ASP A 135 93.11 13.41 -21.10
CA ASP A 135 93.68 12.48 -22.11
C ASP A 135 93.92 10.96 -21.91
N GLU A 136 93.89 10.29 -23.07
CA GLU A 136 94.61 9.07 -23.48
C GLU A 136 94.28 7.66 -22.93
N ASP A 137 93.47 6.94 -23.73
CA ASP A 137 93.84 5.69 -24.45
C ASP A 137 94.23 4.38 -23.69
N VAL A 138 94.46 3.31 -24.47
CA VAL A 138 94.95 1.96 -24.11
C VAL A 138 93.89 0.92 -23.65
N GLY A 139 93.25 0.29 -24.63
CA GLY A 139 93.66 -1.05 -25.10
C GLY A 139 93.56 -2.31 -24.19
N ARG A 140 92.82 -3.30 -24.72
CA ARG A 140 92.97 -4.78 -24.55
C ARG A 140 92.73 -5.42 -23.17
N GLY A 141 91.81 -6.41 -23.17
CA GLY A 141 92.23 -7.79 -22.87
C GLY A 141 91.31 -8.69 -22.04
N GLY A 142 90.51 -9.52 -22.74
CA GLY A 142 90.28 -10.95 -22.46
C GLY A 142 89.79 -11.43 -21.07
N GLY A 143 88.67 -12.18 -21.07
CA GLY A 143 88.27 -12.98 -19.90
C GLY A 143 86.87 -13.58 -20.05
N ALA A 144 86.78 -14.82 -20.52
CA ALA A 144 85.50 -15.52 -20.61
C ALA A 144 85.08 -16.12 -19.26
N SER A 145 83.82 -15.93 -18.85
CA SER A 145 83.14 -16.88 -17.96
C SER A 145 81.63 -16.98 -18.24
N GLU A 146 81.16 -18.22 -18.18
CA GLU A 146 79.78 -18.73 -18.17
C GLU A 146 78.59 -17.78 -18.49
N ARG A 147 78.07 -17.88 -19.72
CA ARG A 147 76.64 -17.61 -19.97
C ARG A 147 75.79 -18.69 -19.30
N ARG A 148 75.32 -18.44 -18.07
CA ARG A 148 74.22 -19.22 -17.48
C ARG A 148 72.90 -18.80 -18.14
N THR A 149 72.26 -19.75 -18.81
CA THR A 149 70.90 -19.60 -19.33
C THR A 149 69.90 -19.59 -18.17
N TRP A 150 69.42 -18.39 -17.83
CA TRP A 150 68.34 -18.23 -16.86
C TRP A 150 67.03 -18.79 -17.40
N ARG A 151 66.43 -19.74 -16.68
CA ARG A 151 65.05 -20.18 -16.91
C ARG A 151 64.11 -19.25 -16.14
N PRO A 152 62.98 -18.80 -16.71
CA PRO A 152 61.97 -18.10 -15.93
C PRO A 152 61.39 -19.05 -14.87
N ARG A 153 61.47 -18.66 -13.59
CA ARG A 153 60.55 -19.18 -12.56
C ARG A 153 59.17 -18.53 -12.74
N ARG A 154 58.15 -19.16 -12.15
CA ARG A 154 56.76 -19.02 -12.61
C ARG A 154 56.16 -17.66 -12.26
N VAL A 155 55.46 -17.08 -13.25
CA VAL A 155 54.58 -15.91 -13.11
C VAL A 155 53.54 -16.05 -11.98
N ALA A 156 53.20 -17.28 -11.60
CA ALA A 156 52.20 -17.61 -10.58
C ALA A 156 52.46 -17.01 -9.18
N GLU A 157 53.72 -16.82 -8.75
CA GLU A 157 53.99 -16.23 -7.42
C GLU A 157 53.64 -14.73 -7.37
N VAL A 158 53.95 -13.97 -8.43
CA VAL A 158 53.57 -12.56 -8.55
C VAL A 158 52.05 -12.42 -8.69
N GLN A 159 51.42 -13.30 -9.46
CA GLN A 159 49.96 -13.30 -9.64
C GLN A 159 49.23 -13.46 -8.31
N SER A 160 49.65 -14.39 -7.44
CA SER A 160 49.02 -14.59 -6.11
C SER A 160 49.07 -13.39 -5.17
N ILE A 161 50.02 -12.46 -5.39
CA ILE A 161 50.14 -11.22 -4.62
C ILE A 161 49.23 -10.13 -5.23
N VAL A 162 49.06 -10.12 -6.55
CA VAL A 162 48.12 -9.23 -7.26
C VAL A 162 46.66 -9.62 -6.98
N ASP A 163 46.36 -10.91 -6.94
CA ASP A 163 45.02 -11.46 -6.65
C ASP A 163 44.57 -11.21 -5.19
N ALA A 164 45.45 -10.68 -4.33
CA ALA A 164 45.16 -10.29 -2.96
C ALA A 164 44.93 -8.77 -2.78
N ILE A 165 45.09 -7.96 -3.83
CA ILE A 165 45.00 -6.50 -3.75
C ILE A 165 43.54 -6.05 -3.85
N ARG A 166 42.98 -5.59 -2.72
CA ARG A 166 41.73 -4.83 -2.70
C ARG A 166 42.04 -3.37 -3.05
N LEU A 167 41.44 -2.87 -4.12
CA LEU A 167 41.66 -1.51 -4.61
C LEU A 167 40.51 -0.61 -4.16
N PRO A 168 40.71 0.28 -3.16
CA PRO A 168 39.74 1.31 -2.84
C PRO A 168 39.65 2.33 -4.01
N SER A 169 38.49 3.00 -4.12
CA SER A 169 38.27 4.12 -5.04
C SER A 169 38.27 3.79 -6.55
N PHE A 170 38.14 2.53 -6.95
CA PHE A 170 37.84 2.19 -8.36
C PHE A 170 36.38 2.53 -8.70
N GLY A 171 36.14 3.14 -9.87
CA GLY A 171 34.79 3.25 -10.42
C GLY A 171 34.26 1.88 -10.86
N SER A 172 32.93 1.69 -10.87
CA SER A 172 32.32 0.40 -11.22
C SER A 172 32.77 -0.10 -12.60
N GLY A 173 32.77 0.77 -13.61
CA GLY A 173 33.21 0.43 -14.97
C GLY A 173 34.67 -0.02 -15.09
N ASP A 174 35.59 0.55 -14.30
CA ASP A 174 37.00 0.11 -14.28
C ASP A 174 37.19 -1.23 -13.57
N CYS A 175 36.28 -1.57 -12.66
CA CYS A 175 36.25 -2.87 -11.98
C CYS A 175 35.71 -3.97 -12.91
N GLU A 176 34.58 -3.71 -13.58
CA GLU A 176 33.95 -4.60 -14.56
C GLU A 176 34.88 -4.88 -15.74
N ALA A 177 35.57 -3.85 -16.26
CA ALA A 177 36.57 -3.98 -17.33
C ALA A 177 37.78 -4.88 -16.98
N ARG A 178 37.91 -5.29 -15.71
CA ARG A 178 38.96 -6.20 -15.21
C ARG A 178 38.41 -7.54 -14.68
N ALA A 179 37.15 -7.87 -15.00
CA ALA A 179 36.43 -9.03 -14.45
C ALA A 179 36.37 -9.04 -12.91
N GLY A 180 36.36 -7.84 -12.32
CA GLY A 180 36.14 -7.62 -10.90
C GLY A 180 34.68 -7.37 -10.58
N CYS A 181 34.29 -7.63 -9.33
CA CYS A 181 33.00 -7.23 -8.80
C CYS A 181 33.13 -6.03 -7.88
N PHE A 182 32.32 -5.00 -8.14
CA PHE A 182 32.21 -3.83 -7.29
C PHE A 182 31.41 -4.18 -6.03
N ARG A 183 32.00 -3.97 -4.86
CA ARG A 183 31.39 -4.24 -3.56
C ARG A 183 31.35 -2.97 -2.73
N VAL A 184 30.26 -2.81 -1.98
CA VAL A 184 30.10 -1.71 -1.02
C VAL A 184 29.82 -2.32 0.35
N ARG A 185 30.60 -1.95 1.36
CA ARG A 185 30.47 -2.49 2.72
C ARG A 185 30.48 -1.34 3.74
N PRO A 186 29.61 -1.37 4.79
CA PRO A 186 29.77 -0.47 5.92
C PRO A 186 31.09 -0.79 6.65
N ASP A 187 31.90 0.25 6.90
CA ASP A 187 33.00 0.21 7.85
C ASP A 187 32.48 0.12 9.31
N GLU A 188 33.39 0.05 10.29
CA GLU A 188 33.03 -0.02 11.71
C GLU A 188 32.38 1.28 12.24
N GLY A 189 32.40 2.37 11.47
CA GLY A 189 31.70 3.63 11.73
C GLY A 189 30.37 3.78 10.97
N GLY A 190 29.97 2.79 10.16
CA GLY A 190 28.77 2.84 9.31
C GLY A 190 28.91 3.63 8.01
N ARG A 191 30.12 4.05 7.63
CA ARG A 191 30.40 4.65 6.32
C ARG A 191 30.50 3.55 5.25
N LEU A 192 29.85 3.78 4.12
CA LEU A 192 29.87 2.84 3.00
C LEU A 192 31.16 3.03 2.18
N ASP A 193 32.13 2.15 2.38
CA ASP A 193 33.35 2.10 1.58
C ASP A 193 33.17 1.13 0.40
N ALA A 194 33.56 1.59 -0.78
CA ALA A 194 33.44 0.87 -2.04
C ALA A 194 34.82 0.38 -2.52
N TYR A 195 34.88 -0.88 -2.94
CA TYR A 195 36.11 -1.55 -3.41
C TYR A 195 35.83 -2.48 -4.58
N CYS A 196 36.88 -2.71 -5.38
CA CYS A 196 36.87 -3.73 -6.43
C CYS A 196 37.51 -5.03 -5.94
N GLU A 197 36.88 -6.17 -6.23
CA GLU A 197 37.34 -7.52 -5.85
C GLU A 197 37.61 -8.35 -7.12
N VAL A 198 38.87 -8.77 -7.32
CA VAL A 198 39.36 -9.47 -8.52
C VAL A 198 40.22 -10.68 -8.11
N PRO A 199 40.03 -11.88 -8.68
CA PRO A 199 38.92 -12.28 -9.55
C PRO A 199 37.60 -12.33 -8.78
N CYS A 200 36.48 -12.01 -9.44
CA CYS A 200 35.19 -12.06 -8.78
C CYS A 200 34.79 -13.50 -8.41
N GLN A 201 34.88 -13.83 -7.13
CA GLN A 201 34.15 -14.96 -6.56
C GLN A 201 32.71 -14.50 -6.30
N PHE A 202 31.83 -14.81 -7.25
CA PHE A 202 30.42 -14.92 -6.92
C PHE A 202 30.30 -16.00 -5.85
N PRO A 203 29.68 -15.72 -4.69
CA PRO A 203 29.31 -16.81 -3.79
C PRO A 203 28.46 -17.79 -4.59
N GLU A 204 28.67 -19.11 -4.39
CA GLU A 204 27.72 -20.10 -4.88
C GLU A 204 26.35 -19.69 -4.34
N VAL A 205 25.49 -19.20 -5.24
CA VAL A 205 24.11 -18.90 -4.90
C VAL A 205 23.56 -20.24 -4.43
N PRO A 206 23.08 -20.37 -3.18
CA PRO A 206 22.52 -21.63 -2.74
C PRO A 206 21.46 -22.04 -3.76
N GLU A 207 21.43 -23.33 -4.13
CA GLU A 207 20.40 -23.85 -5.04
C GLU A 207 19.07 -23.24 -4.61
N ALA A 208 18.40 -22.56 -5.55
CA ALA A 208 17.15 -21.88 -5.27
C ALA A 208 16.14 -22.96 -4.90
N GLY A 209 16.07 -23.26 -3.60
CA GLY A 209 15.18 -24.26 -3.04
C GLY A 209 13.77 -23.90 -3.45
N ASP A 210 12.99 -24.92 -3.82
CA ASP A 210 11.66 -24.78 -4.40
C ASP A 210 10.91 -23.62 -3.77
N VAL A 211 10.85 -22.48 -4.48
CA VAL A 211 10.25 -21.25 -3.97
C VAL A 211 8.79 -21.61 -3.71
N GLU A 212 8.39 -21.64 -2.44
CA GLU A 212 7.07 -22.15 -2.09
C GLU A 212 6.01 -21.23 -2.69
N VAL A 213 5.47 -21.69 -3.82
CA VAL A 213 4.60 -20.94 -4.70
C VAL A 213 3.46 -20.34 -3.87
N PRO A 214 3.22 -19.02 -3.93
CA PRO A 214 2.16 -18.37 -3.16
C PRO A 214 0.82 -19.06 -3.41
N ARG A 215 0.40 -19.88 -2.45
CA ARG A 215 -0.96 -20.45 -2.44
C ARG A 215 -1.93 -19.30 -2.21
N ALA A 216 -3.14 -19.44 -2.73
CA ALA A 216 -4.22 -18.52 -2.38
C ALA A 216 -4.27 -18.37 -0.84
N PRO A 217 -4.26 -17.15 -0.29
CA PRO A 217 -4.07 -16.93 1.13
C PRO A 217 -5.08 -17.75 1.93
N ASP A 218 -4.63 -18.44 2.99
CA ASP A 218 -5.53 -19.19 3.84
C ASP A 218 -6.34 -18.22 4.70
N MET A 219 -7.55 -17.88 4.21
CA MET A 219 -8.47 -16.95 4.87
C MET A 219 -9.16 -17.55 6.10
N ARG A 220 -8.73 -18.75 6.55
CA ARG A 220 -9.25 -19.40 7.75
C ARG A 220 -8.78 -18.67 9.01
N SER A 221 -9.62 -17.79 9.53
CA SER A 221 -9.62 -17.53 10.96
C SER A 221 -10.21 -18.74 11.69
N ASP A 222 -9.53 -19.25 12.72
CA ASP A 222 -9.84 -20.52 13.40
C ASP A 222 -11.26 -20.62 14.01
N ALA A 223 -11.98 -19.51 14.14
CA ALA A 223 -13.41 -19.49 14.41
C ALA A 223 -14.10 -18.35 13.65
N CYS A 224 -15.28 -18.62 13.13
CA CYS A 224 -16.19 -17.57 12.67
C CYS A 224 -16.78 -16.80 13.85
N PRO A 225 -17.24 -15.55 13.63
CA PRO A 225 -18.03 -14.82 14.60
C PRO A 225 -19.21 -15.65 15.12
N ALA A 226 -19.65 -15.40 16.36
CA ALA A 226 -20.91 -15.96 16.84
C ALA A 226 -22.04 -15.62 15.85
N SER A 227 -22.97 -16.57 15.67
CA SER A 227 -23.99 -16.66 14.59
C SER A 227 -23.51 -16.93 13.16
N TRP A 228 -22.28 -16.57 12.79
CA TRP A 228 -21.78 -16.77 11.44
C TRP A 228 -21.34 -18.22 11.23
N ARG A 229 -21.62 -18.78 10.06
CA ARG A 229 -21.31 -20.17 9.72
C ARG A 229 -20.11 -20.20 8.77
N LEU A 230 -19.15 -21.08 9.03
CA LEU A 230 -18.09 -21.36 8.08
C LEU A 230 -18.70 -22.06 6.86
N ASN A 231 -18.93 -21.32 5.78
CA ASN A 231 -19.23 -21.93 4.50
C ASN A 231 -17.93 -22.53 3.97
N THR A 232 -17.81 -23.84 4.09
CA THR A 232 -16.80 -24.63 3.37
C THR A 232 -17.42 -24.95 2.02
N PRO A 233 -17.01 -24.28 0.93
CA PRO A 233 -17.60 -24.50 -0.37
C PRO A 233 -17.33 -25.93 -0.86
N SER A 234 -18.20 -26.43 -1.73
CA SER A 234 -18.09 -27.79 -2.27
C SER A 234 -17.02 -27.93 -3.36
N SER A 235 -16.54 -26.81 -3.93
CA SER A 235 -15.37 -26.80 -4.80
C SER A 235 -14.11 -26.66 -3.93
N SER A 236 -13.02 -27.28 -4.33
CA SER A 236 -11.69 -27.05 -3.74
C SER A 236 -11.07 -25.70 -4.15
N GLU A 237 -11.78 -24.93 -4.98
CA GLU A 237 -11.29 -23.73 -5.65
C GLU A 237 -11.82 -22.44 -5.01
N ASP A 238 -12.97 -22.50 -4.35
CA ASP A 238 -13.49 -21.41 -3.54
C ASP A 238 -12.87 -21.48 -2.13
N VAL A 239 -12.47 -20.32 -1.59
CA VAL A 239 -11.95 -20.26 -0.22
C VAL A 239 -13.09 -20.29 0.81
N SER A 240 -12.86 -21.00 1.92
CA SER A 240 -13.81 -21.07 3.04
C SER A 240 -14.01 -19.69 3.67
N THR A 241 -15.26 -19.31 3.95
CA THR A 241 -15.57 -17.99 4.51
C THR A 241 -16.68 -18.05 5.54
N CYS A 242 -16.59 -17.20 6.56
CA CYS A 242 -17.65 -17.00 7.54
C CYS A 242 -18.80 -16.20 6.93
N VAL A 243 -19.98 -16.81 6.84
CA VAL A 243 -21.18 -16.23 6.21
C VAL A 243 -22.21 -15.93 7.31
N PRO A 244 -22.83 -14.73 7.32
CA PRO A 244 -24.00 -14.49 8.16
C PRO A 244 -25.16 -15.38 7.71
N ALA A 245 -26.18 -15.54 8.54
CA ALA A 245 -27.35 -16.32 8.15
C ALA A 245 -27.99 -15.81 6.84
N SER A 246 -28.56 -16.74 6.06
CA SER A 246 -29.37 -16.39 4.89
C SER A 246 -30.56 -15.53 5.32
N ARG A 247 -30.84 -14.47 4.56
CA ARG A 247 -31.99 -13.61 4.83
C ARG A 247 -33.28 -14.31 4.41
N VAL A 248 -34.29 -14.30 5.27
CA VAL A 248 -35.63 -14.78 4.97
C VAL A 248 -36.66 -13.66 5.19
N PRO A 249 -37.68 -13.49 4.33
CA PRO A 249 -38.73 -12.51 4.56
C PRO A 249 -39.48 -12.79 5.87
N CYS A 250 -39.49 -11.82 6.78
CA CYS A 250 -40.14 -11.98 8.07
C CYS A 250 -41.63 -11.60 8.04
N PRO A 251 -42.48 -12.27 8.85
CA PRO A 251 -43.85 -11.82 9.09
C PRO A 251 -43.89 -10.40 9.68
N PRO A 252 -44.99 -9.64 9.47
CA PRO A 252 -45.15 -8.31 10.07
C PRO A 252 -44.91 -8.29 11.59
N GLY A 253 -44.20 -7.28 12.08
CA GLY A 253 -43.80 -7.16 13.50
C GLY A 253 -42.64 -8.07 13.92
N LYS A 254 -42.03 -8.79 12.98
CA LYS A 254 -40.80 -9.57 13.20
C LYS A 254 -39.70 -9.12 12.25
N VAL A 255 -38.46 -9.23 12.73
CA VAL A 255 -37.25 -9.02 11.94
C VAL A 255 -36.27 -10.16 12.20
N GLN A 256 -35.39 -10.42 11.24
CA GLN A 256 -34.26 -11.30 11.44
C GLN A 256 -33.06 -10.42 11.82
N PHE A 257 -32.51 -10.62 13.02
CA PHE A 257 -31.33 -9.90 13.49
C PHE A 257 -30.05 -10.53 12.89
N GLY A 258 -28.89 -9.88 13.04
CA GLY A 258 -27.63 -10.39 12.50
C GLY A 258 -27.17 -11.70 13.16
N ASP A 259 -27.59 -11.92 14.40
CA ASP A 259 -27.31 -13.10 15.21
C ASP A 259 -28.27 -14.29 14.95
N SER A 260 -29.46 -14.02 14.40
CA SER A 260 -30.50 -15.04 14.26
C SER A 260 -30.65 -15.57 12.83
N GLY A 261 -30.67 -16.90 12.70
CA GLY A 261 -31.10 -17.56 11.46
C GLY A 261 -32.61 -17.45 11.19
N ASP A 262 -33.36 -17.04 12.22
CA ASP A 262 -34.81 -17.04 12.26
C ASP A 262 -35.37 -15.63 12.52
N CYS A 263 -36.60 -15.38 12.11
CA CYS A 263 -37.32 -14.14 12.39
C CYS A 263 -37.80 -14.07 13.86
N ALA A 264 -37.22 -13.14 14.62
CA ALA A 264 -37.60 -12.83 16.00
C ALA A 264 -38.60 -11.67 16.05
N ALA A 265 -39.36 -11.57 17.14
CA ALA A 265 -40.04 -10.31 17.45
C ALA A 265 -38.98 -9.25 17.80
N VAL A 266 -39.26 -7.98 17.46
CA VAL A 266 -38.36 -6.85 17.77
C VAL A 266 -38.09 -6.78 19.28
N ASP A 267 -39.15 -6.90 20.07
CA ASP A 267 -39.13 -6.94 21.53
C ASP A 267 -39.30 -8.38 22.08
N ILE A 268 -40.34 -8.63 22.88
CA ILE A 268 -40.79 -9.93 23.36
C ILE A 268 -41.72 -10.61 22.33
N ALA A 269 -41.76 -11.94 22.35
CA ALA A 269 -42.47 -12.73 21.33
C ALA A 269 -44.00 -12.50 21.29
N SER A 270 -44.59 -12.12 22.41
CA SER A 270 -46.01 -11.80 22.56
C SER A 270 -46.24 -10.83 23.72
N CYS A 271 -47.20 -9.93 23.57
CA CYS A 271 -47.66 -9.04 24.63
C CYS A 271 -48.18 -9.80 25.87
N PRO A 272 -47.98 -9.28 27.10
CA PRO A 272 -48.55 -9.86 28.30
C PRO A 272 -50.09 -9.87 28.25
N ALA A 273 -50.70 -10.91 28.82
CA ALA A 273 -52.14 -11.16 28.67
C ALA A 273 -53.04 -10.13 29.39
N ASP A 274 -52.53 -9.42 30.40
CA ASP A 274 -53.24 -8.30 31.04
C ASP A 274 -53.13 -6.97 30.23
N GLY A 275 -52.26 -6.97 29.22
CA GLY A 275 -51.97 -5.84 28.34
C GLY A 275 -50.96 -4.85 28.90
N TRP A 276 -50.36 -5.09 30.06
CA TRP A 276 -49.41 -4.17 30.70
C TRP A 276 -47.95 -4.58 30.44
N PRO A 277 -46.97 -3.68 30.64
CA PRO A 277 -45.56 -4.06 30.73
C PRO A 277 -45.31 -5.10 31.82
N LEU A 278 -44.34 -5.98 31.59
CA LEU A 278 -43.88 -6.93 32.61
C LEU A 278 -43.31 -6.18 33.81
N ALA A 279 -43.60 -6.65 35.02
CA ALA A 279 -43.28 -5.93 36.26
C ALA A 279 -41.76 -5.74 36.49
N ASP A 280 -40.94 -6.65 35.99
CA ASP A 280 -39.47 -6.58 36.01
C ASP A 280 -38.91 -5.46 35.12
N ARG A 281 -39.66 -5.00 34.11
CA ARG A 281 -39.33 -3.83 33.28
C ARG A 281 -39.70 -2.49 33.93
N LEU A 282 -40.53 -2.51 34.97
CA LEU A 282 -41.01 -1.29 35.63
C LEU A 282 -40.14 -0.89 36.84
N ASP A 283 -39.41 -1.82 37.45
CA ASP A 283 -38.51 -1.56 38.59
C ASP A 283 -37.14 -1.01 38.17
N VAL A 284 -37.14 0.04 37.34
CA VAL A 284 -35.92 0.74 36.93
C VAL A 284 -35.52 1.75 38.00
N GLY A 285 -34.96 1.26 39.10
CA GLY A 285 -34.38 2.07 40.17
C GLY A 285 -35.38 2.73 41.12
N GLY A 286 -36.59 2.15 41.27
CA GLY A 286 -37.62 2.68 42.18
C GLY A 286 -38.24 4.01 41.74
N ALA A 287 -38.15 4.36 40.45
CA ALA A 287 -38.81 5.54 39.90
C ALA A 287 -40.35 5.42 40.03
N PRO A 288 -41.08 6.53 40.26
CA PRO A 288 -42.55 6.51 40.27
C PRO A 288 -43.11 5.97 38.95
N VAL A 289 -44.05 5.03 39.03
CA VAL A 289 -44.72 4.46 37.86
C VAL A 289 -46.08 5.11 37.67
N VAL A 290 -46.29 5.68 36.49
CA VAL A 290 -47.56 6.29 36.06
C VAL A 290 -48.14 5.43 34.93
N PHE A 291 -49.37 4.96 35.11
CA PHE A 291 -50.01 4.03 34.19
C PHE A 291 -50.84 4.76 33.13
N VAL A 292 -50.77 4.28 31.88
CA VAL A 292 -51.47 4.83 30.72
C VAL A 292 -52.27 3.74 30.02
N ASP A 293 -53.56 3.98 29.80
CA ASP A 293 -54.47 3.08 29.09
C ASP A 293 -55.47 3.90 28.27
N ARG A 294 -55.42 3.82 26.92
CA ARG A 294 -56.40 4.47 26.04
C ARG A 294 -57.85 4.04 26.34
N GLY A 295 -58.05 2.85 26.90
CA GLY A 295 -59.35 2.33 27.34
C GLY A 295 -59.87 2.97 28.63
N ALA A 296 -59.08 3.77 29.35
CA ALA A 296 -59.50 4.53 30.51
C ALA A 296 -60.54 5.57 30.11
N ALA A 297 -61.82 5.21 30.19
CA ALA A 297 -62.89 6.03 29.69
C ALA A 297 -62.92 7.40 30.41
N SER A 298 -62.96 8.48 29.62
CA SER A 298 -63.24 9.84 30.08
C SER A 298 -64.62 10.01 30.75
N GLY A 299 -65.44 8.95 30.77
CA GLY A 299 -66.70 8.83 31.49
C GLY A 299 -66.66 7.93 32.73
N SER A 300 -65.49 7.45 33.18
CA SER A 300 -65.38 6.88 34.53
C SER A 300 -65.65 7.99 35.57
N ALA A 301 -66.33 7.65 36.67
CA ALA A 301 -66.57 8.61 37.75
C ALA A 301 -65.30 8.94 38.57
N SER A 302 -64.23 8.15 38.40
CA SER A 302 -62.90 8.39 38.97
C SER A 302 -62.09 9.33 38.08
N THR A 303 -61.57 10.42 38.64
CA THR A 303 -60.51 11.22 38.01
C THR A 303 -59.28 10.32 37.76
N PRO A 304 -58.69 10.31 36.55
CA PRO A 304 -57.41 9.66 36.32
C PRO A 304 -56.33 10.25 37.25
N ASP A 305 -55.60 9.40 37.97
CA ASP A 305 -54.55 9.79 38.93
C ASP A 305 -53.21 9.10 38.65
N GLY A 306 -53.13 8.36 37.53
CA GLY A 306 -51.93 7.65 37.11
C GLY A 306 -51.70 6.31 37.80
N THR A 307 -52.58 5.87 38.70
CA THR A 307 -52.54 4.50 39.27
C THR A 307 -52.94 3.44 38.24
N LYS A 308 -52.66 2.15 38.51
CA LYS A 308 -53.06 1.05 37.62
C LYS A 308 -54.58 0.88 37.55
N GLU A 309 -55.29 1.31 38.59
CA GLU A 309 -56.75 1.31 38.72
C GLU A 309 -57.41 2.53 38.06
N HIS A 310 -56.74 3.69 38.04
CA HIS A 310 -57.20 4.93 37.41
C HIS A 310 -56.14 5.54 36.46
N PRO A 311 -55.71 4.81 35.42
CA PRO A 311 -54.64 5.24 34.51
C PRO A 311 -55.06 6.43 33.64
N HIS A 312 -54.09 7.18 33.13
CA HIS A 312 -54.37 8.28 32.21
C HIS A 312 -54.81 7.78 30.83
N PRO A 313 -55.73 8.48 30.15
CA PRO A 313 -56.26 8.07 28.84
C PRO A 313 -55.31 8.31 27.66
N SER A 314 -54.21 9.04 27.87
CA SER A 314 -53.16 9.28 26.85
C SER A 314 -51.79 9.46 27.48
N ILE A 315 -50.74 9.26 26.69
CA ILE A 315 -49.35 9.43 27.12
C ILE A 315 -49.07 10.91 27.40
N SER A 316 -49.62 11.83 26.59
CA SER A 316 -49.49 13.29 26.79
C SER A 316 -50.11 13.76 28.11
N ALA A 317 -51.22 13.16 28.55
CA ALA A 317 -51.82 13.48 29.85
C ALA A 317 -50.91 13.02 31.00
N ALA A 318 -50.35 11.81 30.92
CA ALA A 318 -49.38 11.31 31.89
C ALA A 318 -48.08 12.14 31.92
N LEU A 319 -47.54 12.56 30.76
CA LEU A 319 -46.37 13.43 30.67
C LEU A 319 -46.57 14.80 31.34
N ALA A 320 -47.80 15.34 31.32
CA ALA A 320 -48.12 16.62 31.92
C ALA A 320 -48.18 16.60 33.46
N GLU A 321 -48.43 15.42 34.06
CA GLU A 321 -48.55 15.23 35.51
C GLU A 321 -47.33 14.54 36.13
N ALA A 322 -46.62 13.71 35.36
CA ALA A 322 -45.47 12.95 35.83
C ALA A 322 -44.23 13.83 36.08
N ALA A 323 -43.55 13.57 37.20
CA ALA A 323 -42.27 14.21 37.51
C ALA A 323 -41.13 13.70 36.61
N ALA A 324 -40.09 14.52 36.41
CA ALA A 324 -38.88 14.10 35.70
C ALA A 324 -38.28 12.82 36.34
N GLY A 325 -37.89 11.87 35.50
CA GLY A 325 -37.37 10.56 35.88
C GLY A 325 -38.44 9.48 36.07
N SER A 326 -39.74 9.81 36.02
CA SER A 326 -40.82 8.84 36.16
C SER A 326 -40.86 7.83 35.01
N THR A 327 -41.44 6.66 35.31
CA THR A 327 -41.69 5.57 34.36
C THR A 327 -43.16 5.59 33.93
N LEU A 328 -43.42 5.81 32.64
CA LEU A 328 -44.74 5.72 32.05
C LEU A 328 -44.97 4.28 31.57
N ALA A 329 -45.84 3.54 32.27
CA ALA A 329 -46.22 2.17 31.92
C ALA A 329 -47.41 2.22 30.95
N VAL A 330 -47.19 1.85 29.69
CA VAL A 330 -48.21 1.99 28.63
C VAL A 330 -48.85 0.65 28.29
N ARG A 331 -50.18 0.59 28.42
CA ARG A 331 -50.98 -0.58 28.06
C ARG A 331 -51.06 -0.76 26.56
N VAL A 332 -51.21 -2.01 26.09
CA VAL A 332 -51.55 -2.38 24.70
C VAL A 332 -52.68 -1.48 24.17
N GLY A 333 -52.42 -0.80 23.06
CA GLY A 333 -53.29 0.19 22.44
C GLY A 333 -52.58 0.96 21.33
N GLU A 334 -53.35 1.60 20.48
CA GLU A 334 -52.85 2.58 19.51
C GLU A 334 -53.10 4.00 20.05
N TYR A 335 -52.08 4.84 20.11
CA TYR A 335 -52.09 6.17 20.72
C TYR A 335 -51.84 7.21 19.64
N GLU A 336 -52.89 7.91 19.21
CA GLU A 336 -52.82 8.94 18.15
C GLU A 336 -52.47 10.30 18.76
N GLU A 337 -51.19 10.54 19.02
CA GLU A 337 -50.69 11.74 19.67
C GLU A 337 -49.24 12.07 19.27
N THR A 338 -48.88 13.34 19.41
CA THR A 338 -47.52 13.84 19.20
C THR A 338 -46.89 14.13 20.56
N LEU A 339 -45.78 13.45 20.87
CA LEU A 339 -45.12 13.49 22.16
C LEU A 339 -43.94 14.47 22.17
N VAL A 340 -43.79 15.23 23.25
CA VAL A 340 -42.65 16.14 23.47
C VAL A 340 -42.07 15.88 24.86
N PHE A 341 -40.81 15.45 24.91
CA PHE A 341 -40.08 15.23 26.15
C PHE A 341 -39.18 16.44 26.40
N GLU A 342 -39.61 17.34 27.28
CA GLU A 342 -38.83 18.50 27.75
C GLU A 342 -37.97 18.18 28.99
N GLN A 343 -38.22 17.02 29.61
CA GLN A 343 -37.48 16.49 30.76
C GLN A 343 -37.24 14.98 30.61
N GLY A 344 -36.40 14.42 31.48
CA GLY A 344 -36.09 12.98 31.47
C GLY A 344 -37.32 12.11 31.75
N PHE A 345 -37.59 11.09 30.93
CA PHE A 345 -38.67 10.12 31.15
C PHE A 345 -38.30 8.71 30.67
N GLN A 346 -38.97 7.70 31.24
CA GLN A 346 -39.00 6.35 30.70
C GLN A 346 -40.41 6.04 30.17
N LEU A 347 -40.52 5.47 28.98
CA LEU A 347 -41.77 5.08 28.33
C LEU A 347 -41.70 3.59 27.99
N ILE A 348 -42.31 2.78 28.86
CA ILE A 348 -42.22 1.32 28.81
C ILE A 348 -43.58 0.78 28.35
N GLY A 349 -43.63 0.29 27.12
CA GLY A 349 -44.79 -0.37 26.55
C GLY A 349 -44.87 -1.85 26.90
N ALA A 350 -46.08 -2.40 26.80
CA ALA A 350 -46.31 -3.83 26.99
C ALA A 350 -45.55 -4.73 26.01
N CYS A 351 -45.33 -4.24 24.78
CA CYS A 351 -44.74 -4.94 23.64
C CYS A 351 -44.77 -4.03 22.41
N ALA A 352 -43.74 -4.05 21.56
CA ALA A 352 -43.75 -3.24 20.32
C ALA A 352 -44.97 -3.55 19.43
N ALA A 353 -45.32 -4.83 19.29
CA ALA A 353 -46.45 -5.27 18.47
C ALA A 353 -47.84 -4.83 18.96
N GLY A 354 -47.96 -4.34 20.20
CA GLY A 354 -49.24 -3.99 20.82
C GLY A 354 -49.36 -2.55 21.33
N VAL A 355 -48.25 -1.85 21.58
CA VAL A 355 -48.25 -0.42 21.92
C VAL A 355 -47.76 0.37 20.71
N VAL A 356 -48.67 1.00 19.98
CA VAL A 356 -48.37 1.78 18.77
C VAL A 356 -48.59 3.26 19.05
N VAL A 357 -47.53 4.06 19.07
CA VAL A 357 -47.64 5.52 19.09
C VAL A 357 -47.66 6.03 17.65
N ARG A 358 -48.72 6.74 17.26
CA ARG A 358 -48.92 7.30 15.92
C ARG A 358 -48.98 8.81 15.99
N GLY A 359 -48.02 9.48 15.37
CA GLY A 359 -48.01 10.94 15.26
C GLY A 359 -49.20 11.43 14.44
N GLY A 360 -49.83 12.52 14.89
CA GLY A 360 -50.92 13.16 14.14
C GLY A 360 -50.43 13.83 12.85
N SER A 361 -51.35 14.20 11.96
CA SER A 361 -51.08 14.80 10.64
C SER A 361 -50.43 16.20 10.64
N SER A 362 -50.02 16.68 11.82
CA SER A 362 -49.15 17.84 11.97
C SER A 362 -47.78 17.59 11.32
N ALA A 363 -47.15 18.63 10.77
CA ALA A 363 -45.86 18.54 10.07
C ALA A 363 -44.62 18.30 10.97
N GLY A 364 -44.80 17.67 12.13
CA GLY A 364 -43.76 17.40 13.13
C GLY A 364 -43.38 15.91 13.23
N PRO A 365 -42.41 15.59 14.09
CA PRO A 365 -42.12 14.21 14.48
C PRO A 365 -43.23 13.64 15.38
N THR A 366 -43.40 12.32 15.42
CA THR A 366 -44.29 11.63 16.39
C THR A 366 -43.79 11.81 17.82
N LEU A 367 -42.49 11.72 18.04
CA LEU A 367 -41.83 11.97 19.33
C LEU A 367 -40.67 12.93 19.12
N ARG A 368 -40.60 13.97 19.96
CA ARG A 368 -39.48 14.89 20.05
C ARG A 368 -38.86 14.85 21.44
N VAL A 369 -37.55 14.67 21.52
CA VAL A 369 -36.76 14.84 22.75
C VAL A 369 -36.01 16.16 22.64
N GLY A 370 -36.28 17.08 23.56
CA GLY A 370 -35.70 18.42 23.56
C GLY A 370 -34.30 18.48 24.18
N PRO A 371 -33.59 19.62 24.02
CA PRO A 371 -32.29 19.83 24.64
C PRO A 371 -32.35 19.73 26.16
N GLY A 372 -31.42 18.97 26.74
CA GLY A 372 -31.33 18.65 28.17
C GLY A 372 -32.19 17.47 28.62
N ALA A 373 -33.07 16.94 27.76
CA ALA A 373 -33.94 15.81 28.11
C ALA A 373 -33.26 14.45 27.86
N GLY A 374 -33.73 13.45 28.62
CA GLY A 374 -33.39 12.04 28.41
C GLY A 374 -34.62 11.22 28.08
N ALA A 375 -34.47 10.15 27.30
CA ALA A 375 -35.59 9.26 26.97
C ALA A 375 -35.16 7.79 26.96
N HIS A 376 -35.78 6.97 27.80
CA HIS A 376 -35.69 5.52 27.69
C HIS A 376 -37.02 5.00 27.12
N LEU A 377 -37.00 4.46 25.91
CA LEU A 377 -38.20 3.89 25.26
C LEU A 377 -38.00 2.38 25.13
N GLU A 378 -38.88 1.58 25.73
CA GLU A 378 -38.84 0.12 25.62
C GLU A 378 -40.19 -0.46 25.18
N GLY A 379 -40.18 -1.43 24.26
CA GLY A 379 -41.37 -2.22 23.93
C GLY A 379 -42.54 -1.42 23.31
N ILE A 380 -42.23 -0.51 22.38
CA ILE A 380 -43.24 0.28 21.63
C ILE A 380 -42.94 0.29 20.12
N SER A 381 -43.99 0.42 19.30
CA SER A 381 -43.88 0.85 17.90
C SER A 381 -44.10 2.36 17.81
N ILE A 382 -43.25 3.08 17.06
CA ILE A 382 -43.42 4.49 16.72
C ILE A 382 -43.67 4.61 15.22
N ARG A 383 -44.81 5.18 14.85
CA ARG A 383 -45.22 5.46 13.47
C ARG A 383 -45.55 6.94 13.32
N GLY A 384 -45.32 7.52 12.16
CA GLY A 384 -45.58 8.94 11.95
C GLY A 384 -45.67 9.28 10.48
N GLU A 385 -46.63 10.13 10.11
CA GLU A 385 -46.78 10.52 8.71
C GLU A 385 -45.51 11.20 8.20
N GLN A 386 -44.90 12.12 8.95
CA GLN A 386 -43.63 12.76 8.57
C GLN A 386 -42.43 12.00 9.16
N GLN A 387 -42.07 12.31 10.41
CA GLN A 387 -40.89 11.78 11.07
C GLN A 387 -41.33 10.97 12.30
N ALA A 388 -40.62 9.89 12.65
CA ALA A 388 -40.94 9.19 13.89
C ALA A 388 -40.28 9.86 15.11
N LEU A 389 -38.95 10.04 15.10
CA LEU A 389 -38.21 10.53 16.26
C LEU A 389 -37.27 11.70 15.91
N ALA A 390 -37.41 12.82 16.63
CA ALA A 390 -36.50 13.97 16.58
C ALA A 390 -35.74 14.13 17.90
N LEU A 391 -34.42 14.17 17.84
CA LEU A 391 -33.53 14.40 18.99
C LEU A 391 -32.73 15.67 18.75
N ASP A 392 -33.01 16.71 19.55
CA ASP A 392 -32.30 17.99 19.50
C ASP A 392 -31.35 18.08 20.72
N GLY A 393 -30.04 18.05 20.49
CA GLY A 393 -29.03 17.92 21.55
C GLY A 393 -28.79 19.20 22.39
N PRO A 394 -28.18 19.07 23.59
CA PRO A 394 -27.67 17.82 24.18
C PRO A 394 -28.80 16.90 24.67
N ALA A 395 -28.74 15.61 24.38
CA ALA A 395 -29.79 14.65 24.81
C ALA A 395 -29.23 13.22 24.93
N GLU A 396 -29.82 12.39 25.80
CA GLU A 396 -29.44 10.99 25.96
C GLU A 396 -30.65 10.07 25.80
N VAL A 397 -30.63 9.20 24.79
CA VAL A 397 -31.78 8.39 24.38
C VAL A 397 -31.39 6.92 24.20
N LEU A 398 -32.14 6.05 24.87
CA LEU A 398 -32.06 4.60 24.75
C LEU A 398 -33.37 4.07 24.15
N LEU A 399 -33.27 3.36 23.02
CA LEU A 399 -34.35 2.63 22.37
C LEU A 399 -34.10 1.13 22.51
N ARG A 400 -34.98 0.40 23.20
CA ARG A 400 -34.86 -1.05 23.41
C ARG A 400 -36.09 -1.80 22.91
N GLY A 401 -35.93 -2.74 21.98
CA GLY A 401 -37.08 -3.47 21.45
C GLY A 401 -38.11 -2.53 20.81
N VAL A 402 -37.65 -1.47 20.12
CA VAL A 402 -38.52 -0.47 19.49
C VAL A 402 -38.65 -0.75 17.99
N ASP A 403 -39.86 -0.62 17.45
CA ASP A 403 -40.13 -0.68 16.01
C ASP A 403 -40.44 0.73 15.49
N VAL A 404 -39.60 1.27 14.61
CA VAL A 404 -39.82 2.57 13.95
C VAL A 404 -40.22 2.30 12.51
N SER A 405 -41.51 2.41 12.20
CA SER A 405 -42.07 1.94 10.93
C SER A 405 -43.02 2.94 10.26
N ALA A 406 -43.12 2.83 8.93
CA ALA A 406 -44.06 3.56 8.08
C ALA A 406 -43.96 5.10 8.15
N THR A 407 -42.78 5.67 7.93
CA THR A 407 -42.55 7.15 7.90
C THR A 407 -42.43 7.71 6.48
N SER A 408 -43.12 8.83 6.15
CA SER A 408 -42.95 9.52 4.84
C SER A 408 -41.77 10.52 4.78
N GLY A 409 -41.11 10.73 5.91
CA GLY A 409 -39.79 11.34 6.06
C GLY A 409 -38.82 10.38 6.76
N PRO A 410 -37.79 10.91 7.46
CA PRO A 410 -36.83 10.11 8.19
C PRO A 410 -37.44 9.35 9.37
N GLY A 411 -36.94 8.15 9.66
CA GLY A 411 -37.24 7.42 10.89
C GLY A 411 -36.74 8.19 12.11
N ILE A 412 -35.42 8.26 12.27
CA ILE A 412 -34.77 9.01 13.35
C ILE A 412 -33.92 10.15 12.77
N ILE A 413 -34.04 11.34 13.37
CA ILE A 413 -33.08 12.44 13.19
C ILE A 413 -32.49 12.81 14.55
N ALA A 414 -31.17 12.79 14.66
CA ALA A 414 -30.42 13.30 15.80
C ALA A 414 -29.52 14.48 15.37
N ARG A 415 -29.57 15.59 16.11
CA ARG A 415 -28.77 16.80 15.83
C ARG A 415 -28.05 17.34 17.05
N GLY A 416 -26.77 17.67 16.88
CA GLY A 416 -25.91 18.23 17.94
C GLY A 416 -25.42 17.16 18.92
N ASP A 417 -25.30 17.53 20.19
CA ASP A 417 -24.66 16.72 21.26
C ASP A 417 -25.55 15.57 21.78
N VAL A 418 -26.09 14.76 20.88
CA VAL A 418 -26.96 13.61 21.19
C VAL A 418 -26.12 12.36 21.49
N ARG A 419 -26.55 11.57 22.46
CA ARG A 419 -26.20 10.15 22.61
C ARG A 419 -27.44 9.31 22.34
N LEU A 420 -27.35 8.42 21.37
CA LEU A 420 -28.45 7.57 20.93
C LEU A 420 -28.00 6.12 20.91
N SER A 421 -28.60 5.27 21.75
CA SER A 421 -28.36 3.84 21.80
C SER A 421 -29.62 3.08 21.34
N LEU A 422 -29.47 2.17 20.39
CA LEU A 422 -30.52 1.29 19.86
C LEU A 422 -30.14 -0.15 20.13
N ILE A 423 -30.98 -0.88 20.86
CA ILE A 423 -30.75 -2.28 21.24
C ILE A 423 -31.97 -3.12 20.81
N ARG A 424 -31.76 -4.10 19.91
CA ARG A 424 -32.85 -4.93 19.35
C ARG A 424 -33.96 -4.09 18.70
N THR A 425 -33.57 -3.08 17.92
CA THR A 425 -34.49 -2.13 17.28
C THR A 425 -34.67 -2.44 15.79
N ALA A 426 -35.89 -2.25 15.28
CA ALA A 426 -36.20 -2.29 13.85
C ALA A 426 -36.49 -0.88 13.33
N LEU A 427 -35.92 -0.50 12.19
CA LEU A 427 -36.12 0.77 11.51
C LEU A 427 -36.52 0.51 10.05
N GLY A 428 -37.80 0.69 9.69
CA GLY A 428 -38.27 0.47 8.32
C GLY A 428 -39.77 0.17 8.22
N PRO A 429 -40.42 0.44 7.07
CA PRO A 429 -39.93 1.23 5.94
C PRO A 429 -39.94 2.74 6.25
N SER A 430 -39.06 3.49 5.59
CA SER A 430 -38.94 4.96 5.69
C SER A 430 -38.72 5.57 4.31
N MET A 431 -39.24 6.77 4.06
CA MET A 431 -39.16 7.45 2.75
C MET A 431 -37.97 8.42 2.60
N ARG A 432 -37.02 8.46 3.56
CA ARG A 432 -35.84 9.33 3.41
C ARG A 432 -34.55 8.87 4.10
N TYR A 433 -34.59 8.57 5.40
CA TYR A 433 -33.44 8.02 6.12
C TYR A 433 -33.93 7.06 7.20
N GLY A 434 -33.20 5.97 7.46
CA GLY A 434 -33.44 5.17 8.67
C GLY A 434 -32.98 5.96 9.90
N VAL A 435 -31.70 6.32 9.91
CA VAL A 435 -31.08 7.23 10.89
C VAL A 435 -30.31 8.34 10.16
N TYR A 436 -30.63 9.59 10.48
CA TYR A 436 -29.81 10.75 10.12
C TYR A 436 -29.20 11.35 11.38
N PHE A 437 -27.88 11.32 11.50
CA PHE A 437 -27.14 11.80 12.66
C PHE A 437 -26.17 12.90 12.23
N GLU A 438 -26.36 14.11 12.74
CA GLU A 438 -25.58 15.29 12.35
C GLU A 438 -25.09 16.09 13.57
N ASN A 439 -23.78 16.20 13.75
CA ASN A 439 -23.24 17.19 14.68
C ASN A 439 -23.10 18.55 13.99
N THR A 440 -23.91 19.51 14.40
CA THR A 440 -23.87 20.91 13.95
C THR A 440 -23.09 21.84 14.89
N GLN A 441 -22.58 21.33 16.02
CA GLN A 441 -21.85 22.14 17.00
C GLN A 441 -20.45 22.53 16.50
N SER A 442 -19.97 23.67 17.00
CA SER A 442 -18.56 24.06 16.91
C SER A 442 -17.67 23.04 17.63
N GLU A 443 -16.40 22.90 17.20
CA GLU A 443 -15.36 22.03 17.79
C GLU A 443 -15.07 22.25 19.30
N SER A 444 -15.78 23.18 19.94
CA SER A 444 -15.65 23.54 21.36
C SER A 444 -16.51 22.71 22.32
N SER A 445 -17.43 21.86 21.84
CA SER A 445 -18.17 20.96 22.75
C SER A 445 -17.28 19.86 23.30
N THR A 446 -17.39 19.60 24.61
CA THR A 446 -16.72 18.47 25.28
C THR A 446 -17.58 17.21 25.31
N ALA A 447 -18.87 17.33 24.97
CA ALA A 447 -19.72 16.18 24.76
C ALA A 447 -19.25 15.44 23.50
N THR A 448 -19.13 14.12 23.58
CA THR A 448 -18.91 13.28 22.39
C THR A 448 -20.27 12.78 21.91
N PRO A 449 -20.83 13.32 20.81
CA PRO A 449 -22.06 12.80 20.26
C PRO A 449 -21.84 11.37 19.74
N GLY A 450 -22.78 10.49 20.09
CA GLY A 450 -22.61 9.04 19.96
C GLY A 450 -23.85 8.37 19.37
N LEU A 451 -23.63 7.44 18.44
CA LEU A 451 -24.63 6.50 17.94
C LEU A 451 -24.17 5.07 18.24
N GLU A 452 -24.90 4.35 19.08
CA GLU A 452 -24.64 2.95 19.39
C GLU A 452 -25.78 2.10 18.83
N LEU A 453 -25.49 1.18 17.91
CA LEU A 453 -26.45 0.25 17.33
C LEU A 453 -26.03 -1.18 17.68
N GLU A 454 -26.83 -1.86 18.50
CA GLU A 454 -26.62 -3.25 18.89
C GLU A 454 -27.83 -4.10 18.47
N HIS A 455 -27.59 -5.13 17.64
CA HIS A 455 -28.65 -6.00 17.10
C HIS A 455 -29.77 -5.17 16.45
N VAL A 456 -29.44 -4.29 15.50
CA VAL A 456 -30.40 -3.40 14.83
C VAL A 456 -30.66 -3.85 13.40
N VAL A 457 -31.91 -3.74 12.94
CA VAL A 457 -32.26 -3.98 11.53
C VAL A 457 -32.79 -2.69 10.92
N VAL A 458 -32.08 -2.15 9.93
CA VAL A 458 -32.52 -1.00 9.13
C VAL A 458 -32.89 -1.51 7.75
N HIS A 459 -34.14 -1.37 7.34
CA HIS A 459 -34.62 -1.99 6.11
C HIS A 459 -35.62 -1.16 5.31
N ASP A 460 -35.64 -1.38 3.99
CA ASP A 460 -36.63 -0.81 3.06
C ASP A 460 -36.76 0.73 3.17
N VAL A 461 -35.60 1.39 3.28
CA VAL A 461 -35.48 2.86 3.31
C VAL A 461 -35.39 3.38 1.87
N ALA A 462 -36.34 4.21 1.45
CA ALA A 462 -36.23 5.00 0.22
C ALA A 462 -35.39 6.26 0.49
N GLY A 463 -34.09 6.06 0.58
CA GLY A 463 -33.03 7.05 0.74
C GLY A 463 -31.83 6.37 1.39
N ASP A 464 -31.04 7.07 2.19
CA ASP A 464 -29.84 6.47 2.81
C ASP A 464 -30.18 5.90 4.19
N ALA A 465 -29.89 4.62 4.44
CA ALA A 465 -30.36 3.93 5.64
C ALA A 465 -29.72 4.50 6.91
N ILE A 466 -28.42 4.78 6.91
CA ILE A 466 -27.69 5.46 7.99
C ILE A 466 -26.81 6.56 7.37
N SER A 467 -26.97 7.82 7.81
CA SER A 467 -26.10 8.94 7.43
C SER A 467 -25.51 9.60 8.68
N LEU A 468 -24.18 9.70 8.74
CA LEU A 468 -23.39 10.25 9.84
C LEU A 468 -22.63 11.47 9.33
N ARG A 469 -22.85 12.64 9.93
CA ARG A 469 -22.32 13.92 9.41
C ARG A 469 -21.72 14.80 10.49
N GLY A 470 -20.52 15.30 10.22
CA GLY A 470 -19.84 16.31 11.05
C GLY A 470 -18.80 15.71 11.99
N ALA A 471 -17.83 16.55 12.34
CA ALA A 471 -16.71 16.15 13.19
C ALA A 471 -17.20 15.82 14.61
N GLY A 472 -16.53 14.86 15.24
CA GLY A 472 -16.88 14.41 16.60
C GLY A 472 -18.04 13.42 16.67
N VAL A 473 -18.85 13.23 15.61
CA VAL A 473 -19.81 12.12 15.53
C VAL A 473 -19.05 10.80 15.58
N ARG A 474 -19.38 9.95 16.57
CA ARG A 474 -18.88 8.59 16.66
C ARG A 474 -20.03 7.59 16.61
N ALA A 475 -19.94 6.61 15.72
CA ALA A 475 -20.87 5.50 15.65
C ALA A 475 -20.18 4.17 16.01
N VAL A 476 -20.85 3.33 16.77
CA VAL A 476 -20.47 1.95 17.05
C VAL A 476 -21.63 1.04 16.63
N LEU A 477 -21.38 0.17 15.67
CA LEU A 477 -22.36 -0.77 15.12
C LEU A 477 -21.91 -2.20 15.41
N SER A 478 -22.77 -2.97 16.06
CA SER A 478 -22.56 -4.38 16.38
C SER A 478 -23.78 -5.20 15.94
N ASP A 479 -23.54 -6.23 15.13
CA ASP A 479 -24.58 -7.20 14.73
C ASP A 479 -25.77 -6.53 14.00
N VAL A 480 -25.49 -5.44 13.28
CA VAL A 480 -26.46 -4.63 12.53
C VAL A 480 -26.67 -5.19 11.13
N VAL A 481 -27.94 -5.23 10.69
CA VAL A 481 -28.31 -5.51 9.31
C VAL A 481 -28.87 -4.25 8.66
N VAL A 482 -28.32 -3.87 7.51
CA VAL A 482 -28.78 -2.75 6.70
C VAL A 482 -29.14 -3.25 5.30
N GLU A 483 -30.43 -3.25 4.96
CA GLU A 483 -30.89 -3.88 3.72
C GLU A 483 -31.95 -3.13 2.91
N ARG A 484 -31.88 -3.30 1.57
CA ARG A 484 -32.85 -2.77 0.60
C ARG A 484 -33.02 -1.24 0.65
N SER A 485 -31.95 -0.49 0.90
CA SER A 485 -31.94 0.97 0.77
C SER A 485 -31.99 1.38 -0.71
N ARG A 486 -32.87 2.31 -1.08
CA ARG A 486 -33.20 2.68 -2.48
C ARG A 486 -33.02 4.17 -2.70
N ALA A 487 -32.61 4.58 -3.91
CA ALA A 487 -32.55 6.00 -4.26
C ALA A 487 -33.94 6.67 -4.21
N SER A 488 -33.99 7.90 -3.72
CA SER A 488 -35.22 8.67 -3.50
C SER A 488 -34.90 10.11 -3.07
N GLY A 489 -35.65 11.10 -3.55
CA GLY A 489 -35.57 12.48 -3.05
C GLY A 489 -34.18 13.13 -3.13
N GLY A 490 -33.34 12.71 -4.10
CA GLY A 490 -31.95 13.14 -4.27
C GLY A 490 -30.91 12.37 -3.45
N LEU A 491 -31.36 11.44 -2.60
CA LEU A 491 -30.51 10.47 -1.88
C LEU A 491 -30.29 9.23 -2.74
N ARG A 492 -29.15 8.56 -2.55
CA ARG A 492 -28.67 7.52 -3.47
C ARG A 492 -29.10 6.10 -3.10
N GLY A 493 -29.63 5.85 -1.91
CA GLY A 493 -29.87 4.47 -1.48
C GLY A 493 -28.62 3.85 -0.85
N LYS A 494 -27.85 4.63 -0.08
CA LYS A 494 -26.67 4.15 0.63
C LYS A 494 -27.07 3.33 1.87
N GLY A 495 -26.33 2.28 2.19
CA GLY A 495 -26.47 1.55 3.44
C GLY A 495 -25.98 2.40 4.63
N LEU A 496 -24.69 2.73 4.64
CA LEU A 496 -24.09 3.68 5.57
C LEU A 496 -23.24 4.72 4.82
N GLU A 497 -23.43 5.98 5.17
CA GLU A 497 -22.59 7.10 4.72
C GLU A 497 -22.01 7.82 5.93
N ALA A 498 -20.68 7.96 6.00
CA ALA A 498 -19.99 8.83 6.94
C ALA A 498 -19.33 9.99 6.20
N GLN A 499 -19.59 11.23 6.64
CA GLN A 499 -19.07 12.45 6.02
C GLN A 499 -18.50 13.45 7.03
N SER A 500 -17.64 14.35 6.54
CA SER A 500 -17.21 15.56 7.24
C SER A 500 -16.53 15.29 8.58
N GLY A 501 -15.63 14.30 8.62
CA GLY A 501 -14.89 13.91 9.83
C GLY A 501 -15.65 12.99 10.80
N ALA A 502 -16.83 12.49 10.44
CA ALA A 502 -17.54 11.47 11.21
C ALA A 502 -16.72 10.16 11.31
N GLN A 503 -16.87 9.45 12.42
CA GLN A 503 -16.12 8.22 12.72
C GLN A 503 -17.09 7.06 12.96
N ALA A 504 -16.81 5.88 12.42
CA ALA A 504 -17.61 4.68 12.65
C ALA A 504 -16.75 3.43 12.93
N GLN A 505 -17.15 2.63 13.91
CA GLN A 505 -16.64 1.27 14.15
C GLN A 505 -17.78 0.31 13.87
N ILE A 506 -17.57 -0.65 12.97
CA ILE A 506 -18.63 -1.54 12.45
C ILE A 506 -18.15 -2.98 12.58
N SER A 507 -18.87 -3.78 13.35
CA SER A 507 -18.51 -5.17 13.65
C SER A 507 -19.65 -6.16 13.42
N ARG A 508 -19.38 -7.31 12.79
CA ARG A 508 -20.36 -8.39 12.52
C ARG A 508 -21.61 -7.94 11.77
N CYS A 509 -21.48 -6.93 10.92
CA CYS A 509 -22.60 -6.29 10.22
C CYS A 509 -22.82 -6.87 8.81
N LEU A 510 -24.07 -6.83 8.36
CA LEU A 510 -24.48 -7.23 7.00
C LEU A 510 -25.10 -6.03 6.27
N PHE A 511 -24.58 -5.72 5.09
CA PHE A 511 -25.18 -4.79 4.15
C PHE A 511 -25.63 -5.55 2.91
N ALA A 512 -26.93 -5.49 2.58
CA ALA A 512 -27.52 -6.31 1.52
C ALA A 512 -28.53 -5.53 0.65
N GLU A 513 -28.56 -5.78 -0.66
CA GLU A 513 -29.60 -5.24 -1.56
C GLU A 513 -29.73 -3.70 -1.61
N ASN A 514 -28.70 -2.96 -1.17
CA ASN A 514 -28.63 -1.51 -1.30
C ASN A 514 -28.35 -1.10 -2.76
N VAL A 515 -28.89 0.04 -3.18
CA VAL A 515 -28.99 0.44 -4.61
C VAL A 515 -27.79 1.24 -5.14
N SER A 516 -26.94 1.80 -4.28
CA SER A 516 -25.83 2.64 -4.76
C SER A 516 -24.51 2.45 -4.03
N HIS A 517 -24.52 2.41 -2.70
CA HIS A 517 -23.31 2.16 -1.91
C HIS A 517 -23.69 1.39 -0.65
N ASP A 518 -22.94 0.38 -0.23
CA ASP A 518 -23.20 -0.24 1.08
C ASP A 518 -22.55 0.54 2.20
N VAL A 519 -21.27 0.88 2.05
CA VAL A 519 -20.54 1.71 3.02
C VAL A 519 -19.72 2.77 2.26
N SER A 520 -19.88 4.03 2.64
CA SER A 520 -19.21 5.18 2.02
C SER A 520 -18.53 6.04 3.10
N ALA A 521 -17.23 6.28 2.94
CA ALA A 521 -16.42 7.17 3.78
C ALA A 521 -15.94 8.37 2.95
N ASP A 522 -16.41 9.56 3.31
CA ASP A 522 -16.21 10.76 2.50
C ASP A 522 -15.75 11.95 3.37
N THR A 523 -15.02 12.90 2.77
CA THR A 523 -14.70 14.21 3.36
C THR A 523 -14.08 14.07 4.75
N ASN A 524 -12.94 13.39 4.79
CA ASN A 524 -12.16 13.04 5.99
C ASN A 524 -12.88 12.16 7.04
N ALA A 525 -14.01 11.52 6.72
CA ALA A 525 -14.59 10.50 7.60
C ALA A 525 -13.70 9.26 7.72
N SER A 526 -13.76 8.55 8.85
CA SER A 526 -12.97 7.32 9.08
C SER A 526 -13.85 6.18 9.55
N ILE A 527 -13.79 5.04 8.86
CA ILE A 527 -14.56 3.83 9.19
C ILE A 527 -13.60 2.66 9.47
N THR A 528 -13.87 1.90 10.53
CA THR A 528 -13.23 0.61 10.79
C THR A 528 -14.27 -0.50 10.62
N LEU A 529 -13.97 -1.49 9.77
CA LEU A 529 -14.80 -2.66 9.49
C LEU A 529 -14.13 -3.91 10.04
N LEU A 530 -14.86 -4.71 10.83
CA LEU A 530 -14.42 -6.01 11.32
C LEU A 530 -15.54 -7.04 11.12
N ASP A 531 -15.28 -8.13 10.41
CA ASP A 531 -16.32 -9.13 10.12
C ASP A 531 -17.55 -8.52 9.43
N VAL A 532 -17.34 -7.84 8.30
CA VAL A 532 -18.41 -7.15 7.57
C VAL A 532 -18.68 -7.86 6.26
N TRP A 533 -19.97 -8.16 6.01
CA TRP A 533 -20.42 -8.77 4.77
C TRP A 533 -21.26 -7.76 3.98
N ILE A 534 -20.90 -7.57 2.72
CA ILE A 534 -21.55 -6.69 1.75
C ILE A 534 -22.00 -7.56 0.58
N ARG A 535 -23.31 -7.64 0.26
CA ARG A 535 -23.81 -8.49 -0.84
C ARG A 535 -25.00 -7.96 -1.63
N ASP A 536 -25.28 -8.63 -2.74
CA ASP A 536 -26.52 -8.56 -3.52
C ASP A 536 -26.91 -7.13 -3.94
N GLY A 537 -25.91 -6.29 -4.22
CA GLY A 537 -26.15 -4.90 -4.57
C GLY A 537 -26.81 -4.80 -5.93
N ARG A 538 -27.79 -3.93 -6.02
CA ARG A 538 -28.35 -3.53 -7.31
C ARG A 538 -27.60 -2.27 -7.69
N ALA A 539 -27.12 -2.15 -8.92
CA ALA A 539 -26.85 -0.82 -9.44
C ALA A 539 -28.20 -0.11 -9.60
N GLU A 540 -28.26 1.18 -9.26
CA GLU A 540 -29.35 2.03 -9.74
C GLU A 540 -29.37 1.96 -11.27
N GLY A 541 -30.55 1.76 -11.85
CA GLY A 541 -30.69 1.07 -13.13
C GLY A 541 -29.82 1.62 -14.27
N GLU A 542 -29.43 0.73 -15.18
CA GLU A 542 -28.59 1.00 -16.37
C GLU A 542 -29.14 2.06 -17.35
N GLY A 543 -30.28 2.68 -17.04
CA GLY A 543 -30.89 3.75 -17.81
C GLY A 543 -30.13 5.07 -17.69
N GLU A 544 -29.10 5.23 -18.53
CA GLU A 544 -28.71 6.43 -19.31
C GLU A 544 -28.70 7.82 -18.63
N GLY A 545 -28.73 7.91 -17.30
CA GLY A 545 -28.48 9.17 -16.61
C GLY A 545 -27.01 9.58 -16.81
N GLU A 546 -26.78 10.72 -17.48
CA GLU A 546 -25.46 11.23 -17.92
C GLU A 546 -24.44 11.54 -16.78
N GLY A 547 -24.69 11.08 -15.55
CA GLY A 547 -23.87 11.29 -14.35
C GLY A 547 -22.77 10.25 -14.09
N GLY A 548 -22.61 9.22 -14.93
CA GLY A 548 -21.38 8.40 -15.09
C GLY A 548 -20.75 7.72 -13.86
N THR A 549 -21.40 7.70 -12.69
CA THR A 549 -20.80 7.26 -11.41
C THR A 549 -21.77 6.52 -10.49
N SER A 550 -22.96 6.13 -10.97
CA SER A 550 -24.00 5.40 -10.22
C SER A 550 -23.80 3.87 -10.13
N GLY A 551 -22.68 3.34 -10.61
CA GLY A 551 -22.40 1.90 -10.58
C GLY A 551 -22.26 1.38 -9.15
N GLY A 552 -23.26 0.63 -8.66
CA GLY A 552 -23.38 0.24 -7.25
C GLY A 552 -22.10 -0.31 -6.62
N TYR A 553 -21.52 0.44 -5.67
CA TYR A 553 -20.26 0.12 -4.99
C TYR A 553 -20.50 -0.67 -3.71
N GLY A 554 -19.62 -1.63 -3.41
CA GLY A 554 -19.55 -2.18 -2.05
C GLY A 554 -18.99 -1.14 -1.08
N LEU A 555 -17.75 -0.70 -1.33
CA LEU A 555 -17.12 0.41 -0.60
C LEU A 555 -16.83 1.61 -1.53
N GLU A 556 -17.12 2.82 -1.06
CA GLU A 556 -16.67 4.10 -1.67
C GLU A 556 -15.84 4.89 -0.65
N ILE A 557 -14.64 5.32 -1.06
CA ILE A 557 -13.69 6.03 -0.20
C ILE A 557 -13.21 7.28 -0.93
N LEU A 558 -13.59 8.45 -0.42
CA LEU A 558 -13.49 9.73 -1.14
C LEU A 558 -12.99 10.89 -0.29
N ARG A 559 -12.34 11.88 -0.93
CA ARG A 559 -12.06 13.22 -0.38
C ARG A 559 -11.40 13.18 1.01
N GLY A 560 -10.29 12.45 1.13
CA GLY A 560 -9.56 12.28 2.40
C GLY A 560 -10.18 11.26 3.37
N GLY A 561 -11.34 10.69 3.03
CA GLY A 561 -11.97 9.60 3.77
C GLY A 561 -11.08 8.37 3.87
N HIS A 562 -11.26 7.60 4.94
CA HIS A 562 -10.42 6.46 5.26
C HIS A 562 -11.26 5.24 5.68
N ILE A 563 -10.95 4.06 5.15
CA ILE A 563 -11.50 2.78 5.65
C ILE A 563 -10.38 1.81 5.97
N ALA A 564 -10.38 1.28 7.19
CA ALA A 564 -9.61 0.12 7.58
C ALA A 564 -10.55 -1.09 7.73
N ALA A 565 -10.27 -2.18 7.02
CA ALA A 565 -11.16 -3.33 6.98
C ALA A 565 -10.42 -4.65 7.20
N GLN A 566 -10.90 -5.45 8.16
CA GLN A 566 -10.40 -6.79 8.48
C GLN A 566 -11.54 -7.82 8.34
N ARG A 567 -11.27 -8.95 7.66
CA ARG A 567 -12.26 -10.02 7.39
C ARG A 567 -13.51 -9.46 6.70
N LEU A 568 -13.28 -8.68 5.64
CA LEU A 568 -14.30 -8.09 4.79
C LEU A 568 -14.70 -9.05 3.67
N ASN A 569 -16.00 -9.22 3.42
CA ASN A 569 -16.49 -9.90 2.23
C ASN A 569 -17.41 -8.97 1.41
N VAL A 570 -17.10 -8.80 0.13
CA VAL A 570 -17.91 -8.05 -0.84
C VAL A 570 -18.33 -8.97 -1.97
N GLN A 571 -19.63 -9.10 -2.22
CA GLN A 571 -20.17 -9.99 -3.25
C GLN A 571 -21.20 -9.29 -4.15
N GLY A 572 -21.16 -9.56 -5.46
CA GLY A 572 -22.26 -9.22 -6.38
C GLY A 572 -22.52 -7.72 -6.53
N LYS A 573 -21.50 -6.88 -6.33
CA LYS A 573 -21.57 -5.42 -6.53
C LYS A 573 -21.13 -5.06 -7.95
N HIS A 574 -21.46 -3.87 -8.43
CA HIS A 574 -20.97 -3.42 -9.73
C HIS A 574 -19.47 -3.15 -9.65
N TYR A 575 -19.07 -2.31 -8.68
CA TYR A 575 -17.70 -2.20 -8.21
C TYR A 575 -17.59 -2.81 -6.81
N GLY A 576 -16.58 -3.64 -6.54
CA GLY A 576 -16.37 -4.17 -5.19
C GLY A 576 -15.93 -3.07 -4.22
N VAL A 577 -14.80 -2.44 -4.54
CA VAL A 577 -14.20 -1.33 -3.77
C VAL A 577 -13.80 -0.22 -4.74
N TYR A 578 -14.09 1.03 -4.38
CA TYR A 578 -13.63 2.22 -5.08
C TYR A 578 -12.96 3.20 -4.12
N VAL A 579 -11.72 3.58 -4.44
CA VAL A 579 -10.90 4.52 -3.67
C VAL A 579 -10.45 5.65 -4.59
N GLY A 580 -10.72 6.91 -4.21
CA GLY A 580 -10.22 8.03 -5.00
C GLY A 580 -10.35 9.41 -4.39
N ARG A 581 -9.87 10.42 -5.12
CA ARG A 581 -9.86 11.84 -4.70
C ARG A 581 -9.21 12.02 -3.32
N GLY A 582 -8.06 11.39 -3.09
CA GLY A 582 -7.37 11.38 -1.79
C GLY A 582 -7.97 10.47 -0.73
N GLY A 583 -8.94 9.61 -1.06
CA GLY A 583 -9.40 8.55 -0.17
C GLY A 583 -8.30 7.50 0.09
N ARG A 584 -8.28 6.89 1.28
CA ARG A 584 -7.23 5.95 1.72
C ARG A 584 -7.82 4.65 2.27
N ALA A 585 -7.21 3.51 1.98
CA ALA A 585 -7.72 2.22 2.46
C ALA A 585 -6.64 1.27 2.98
N THR A 586 -7.00 0.51 4.01
CA THR A 586 -6.27 -0.70 4.45
C THR A 586 -7.20 -1.90 4.45
N PHE A 587 -6.71 -3.02 3.91
CA PHE A 587 -7.44 -4.28 3.78
C PHE A 587 -6.61 -5.43 4.35
N GLU A 588 -7.20 -6.23 5.24
CA GLU A 588 -6.66 -7.50 5.73
C GLU A 588 -7.75 -8.57 5.64
N ASP A 589 -7.39 -9.78 5.21
CA ASP A 589 -8.33 -10.91 5.05
C ASP A 589 -9.58 -10.54 4.24
N THR A 590 -9.38 -9.82 3.14
CA THR A 590 -10.49 -9.30 2.31
C THR A 590 -10.82 -10.22 1.14
N ARG A 591 -12.10 -10.51 0.94
CA ARG A 591 -12.62 -11.27 -0.20
C ARG A 591 -13.58 -10.40 -1.02
N ILE A 592 -13.38 -10.33 -2.33
CA ILE A 592 -14.24 -9.61 -3.27
C ILE A 592 -14.62 -10.59 -4.39
N VAL A 593 -15.91 -10.80 -4.61
CA VAL A 593 -16.41 -11.89 -5.48
C VAL A 593 -17.54 -11.42 -6.39
N ASP A 594 -17.58 -11.98 -7.61
CA ASP A 594 -18.71 -11.87 -8.53
C ASP A 594 -19.07 -10.40 -8.86
N THR A 595 -18.07 -9.52 -9.01
CA THR A 595 -18.31 -8.10 -9.31
C THR A 595 -18.65 -7.90 -10.78
N GLN A 596 -19.74 -7.17 -11.05
CA GLN A 596 -20.30 -6.99 -12.39
C GLN A 596 -19.43 -6.13 -13.31
N ASP A 597 -18.46 -5.41 -12.75
CA ASP A 597 -17.44 -4.67 -13.49
C ASP A 597 -16.04 -4.92 -12.90
N ILE A 598 -15.53 -4.05 -12.01
CA ILE A 598 -14.19 -4.18 -11.43
C ILE A 598 -14.25 -4.57 -9.94
N GLY A 599 -13.33 -5.45 -9.52
CA GLY A 599 -13.17 -5.84 -8.11
C GLY A 599 -12.72 -4.68 -7.22
N ILE A 600 -11.53 -4.12 -7.48
CA ILE A 600 -10.98 -2.95 -6.76
C ILE A 600 -10.56 -1.89 -7.77
N VAL A 601 -11.01 -0.64 -7.59
CA VAL A 601 -10.58 0.53 -8.35
C VAL A 601 -9.89 1.53 -7.41
N VAL A 602 -8.71 2.00 -7.80
CA VAL A 602 -7.95 3.06 -7.12
C VAL A 602 -7.63 4.14 -8.15
N ARG A 603 -8.16 5.36 -8.00
CA ARG A 603 -7.89 6.45 -8.96
C ARG A 603 -7.93 7.85 -8.37
N ASP A 604 -7.64 8.87 -9.19
CA ASP A 604 -7.77 10.28 -8.84
C ASP A 604 -6.97 10.64 -7.55
N GLY A 605 -5.78 10.07 -7.38
CA GLY A 605 -4.96 10.24 -6.17
C GLY A 605 -5.51 9.56 -4.91
N GLY A 606 -6.39 8.56 -5.04
CA GLY A 606 -6.67 7.61 -3.95
C GLY A 606 -5.49 6.69 -3.68
N GLU A 607 -5.45 6.07 -2.50
CA GLU A 607 -4.30 5.28 -2.04
C GLU A 607 -4.74 3.99 -1.33
N ILE A 608 -4.03 2.90 -1.61
CA ILE A 608 -4.10 1.66 -0.83
C ILE A 608 -2.84 1.57 0.03
N GLU A 609 -2.95 1.96 1.29
CA GLU A 609 -1.83 1.98 2.24
C GLU A 609 -1.31 0.55 2.50
N ALA A 610 -2.21 -0.44 2.58
CA ALA A 610 -1.89 -1.86 2.64
C ALA A 610 -3.08 -2.73 2.17
N MET A 611 -2.81 -3.74 1.33
CA MET A 611 -3.76 -4.79 0.96
C MET A 611 -3.12 -6.16 1.23
N LYS A 612 -3.55 -6.82 2.31
CA LYS A 612 -2.96 -8.05 2.85
C LYS A 612 -3.92 -9.22 2.77
N ARG A 613 -3.45 -10.37 2.27
CA ARG A 613 -4.25 -11.62 2.19
C ARG A 613 -5.61 -11.36 1.55
N THR A 614 -5.59 -10.84 0.32
CA THR A 614 -6.80 -10.41 -0.39
C THR A 614 -7.07 -11.29 -1.60
N LEU A 615 -8.31 -11.78 -1.72
CA LEU A 615 -8.80 -12.56 -2.85
C LEU A 615 -9.84 -11.75 -3.64
N VAL A 616 -9.53 -11.42 -4.89
CA VAL A 616 -10.50 -10.90 -5.88
C VAL A 616 -10.83 -12.02 -6.86
N LEU A 617 -12.11 -12.39 -6.98
CA LEU A 617 -12.54 -13.59 -7.68
C LEU A 617 -13.74 -13.31 -8.59
N ARG A 618 -13.68 -13.71 -9.86
CA ARG A 618 -14.78 -13.60 -10.84
C ARG A 618 -15.27 -12.16 -11.08
N ALA A 619 -14.35 -11.21 -11.21
CA ALA A 619 -14.67 -9.87 -11.71
C ALA A 619 -14.91 -9.87 -13.23
N ARG A 620 -15.75 -8.97 -13.76
CA ARG A 620 -16.21 -9.00 -15.17
C ARG A 620 -15.38 -8.13 -16.14
N ARG A 621 -14.61 -7.16 -15.66
CA ARG A 621 -13.74 -6.30 -16.50
C ARG A 621 -12.30 -6.25 -16.03
N ALA A 622 -12.06 -6.07 -14.74
CA ALA A 622 -10.73 -6.15 -14.15
C ALA A 622 -10.81 -6.66 -12.71
N GLY A 623 -9.80 -7.38 -12.23
CA GLY A 623 -9.72 -7.72 -10.81
C GLY A 623 -9.37 -6.50 -9.97
N VAL A 624 -8.19 -5.93 -10.22
CA VAL A 624 -7.68 -4.73 -9.57
C VAL A 624 -7.25 -3.72 -10.63
N ASP A 625 -7.68 -2.46 -10.53
CA ASP A 625 -7.37 -1.38 -11.47
C ASP A 625 -6.85 -0.15 -10.70
N ILE A 626 -5.59 0.20 -10.91
CA ILE A 626 -4.86 1.27 -10.21
C ILE A 626 -4.48 2.31 -11.26
N PHE A 627 -4.91 3.55 -11.10
CA PHE A 627 -4.75 4.63 -12.09
C PHE A 627 -4.35 5.95 -11.42
N ASP A 628 -3.19 6.53 -11.75
CA ASP A 628 -2.66 7.73 -11.08
C ASP A 628 -2.69 7.61 -9.53
N ALA A 629 -2.30 6.45 -8.99
CA ALA A 629 -2.50 6.10 -7.57
C ALA A 629 -1.37 5.23 -6.97
N PRO A 630 -0.96 5.44 -5.70
CA PRO A 630 -0.10 4.52 -4.96
C PRO A 630 -0.86 3.32 -4.39
N ALA A 631 -0.19 2.15 -4.33
CA ALA A 631 -0.73 0.96 -3.68
C ALA A 631 0.37 0.03 -3.11
N SER A 632 0.11 -0.58 -1.96
CA SER A 632 0.90 -1.68 -1.39
C SER A 632 0.10 -2.98 -1.35
N LEU A 633 0.63 -4.05 -1.96
CA LEU A 633 0.01 -5.36 -2.15
C LEU A 633 0.85 -6.45 -1.47
N GLU A 634 0.23 -7.31 -0.65
CA GLU A 634 0.90 -8.40 0.07
C GLU A 634 0.00 -9.64 0.11
N ASN A 635 0.43 -10.74 -0.52
CA ASN A 635 -0.37 -11.97 -0.65
C ASN A 635 -1.75 -11.68 -1.28
N VAL A 636 -1.75 -11.10 -2.47
CA VAL A 636 -2.96 -10.71 -3.21
C VAL A 636 -3.18 -11.68 -4.36
N THR A 637 -4.33 -12.34 -4.38
CA THR A 637 -4.75 -13.23 -5.46
C THR A 637 -5.89 -12.61 -6.24
N VAL A 638 -5.72 -12.48 -7.56
CA VAL A 638 -6.79 -12.19 -8.51
C VAL A 638 -7.08 -13.44 -9.32
N ALA A 639 -8.33 -13.89 -9.38
CA ALA A 639 -8.68 -15.10 -10.11
C ALA A 639 -9.97 -14.98 -10.92
N ARG A 640 -10.03 -15.68 -12.06
CA ARG A 640 -11.24 -15.86 -12.88
C ARG A 640 -11.84 -14.57 -13.42
N THR A 641 -11.02 -13.53 -13.62
CA THR A 641 -11.49 -12.30 -14.27
C THR A 641 -11.89 -12.62 -15.70
N ARG A 642 -13.16 -12.35 -16.03
CA ARG A 642 -13.69 -12.50 -17.39
C ARG A 642 -13.51 -11.22 -18.17
N ALA A 643 -13.48 -11.31 -19.49
CA ALA A 643 -13.58 -10.16 -20.37
C ALA A 643 -15.06 -9.91 -20.66
N VAL A 644 -15.54 -8.67 -20.48
CA VAL A 644 -16.76 -8.25 -21.17
C VAL A 644 -16.46 -8.28 -22.66
N ALA A 645 -17.32 -8.92 -23.45
CA ALA A 645 -17.32 -8.72 -24.90
C ALA A 645 -17.33 -7.21 -25.19
N PRO A 646 -16.54 -6.72 -26.15
CA PRO A 646 -16.47 -5.28 -26.41
C PRO A 646 -17.87 -4.77 -26.79
N ASP A 647 -18.39 -3.82 -26.01
CA ASP A 647 -19.47 -2.96 -26.49
C ASP A 647 -18.95 -2.21 -27.72
N ASP A 648 -19.73 -2.19 -28.80
CA ASP A 648 -19.30 -1.79 -30.17
C ASP A 648 -18.78 -0.33 -30.27
N ASP A 649 -19.00 0.51 -29.25
CA ASP A 649 -18.64 1.93 -29.25
C ASP A 649 -17.18 2.22 -28.82
N ASP A 650 -16.45 1.24 -28.28
CA ASP A 650 -15.10 1.45 -27.73
C ASP A 650 -14.01 1.39 -28.83
N TYR A 651 -14.02 2.40 -29.71
CA TYR A 651 -13.35 2.52 -31.03
C TYR A 651 -11.81 2.40 -31.08
N CYS A 652 -11.15 1.85 -30.06
CA CYS A 652 -9.70 1.69 -29.97
C CYS A 652 -9.29 0.20 -29.86
N SER A 653 -9.43 -0.53 -30.96
CA SER A 653 -9.25 -2.00 -31.09
C SER A 653 -7.93 -2.62 -30.60
N VAL A 654 -6.92 -1.83 -30.20
CA VAL A 654 -5.66 -2.33 -29.63
C VAL A 654 -5.81 -2.76 -28.15
N HIS A 655 -6.96 -2.50 -27.51
CA HIS A 655 -7.13 -2.59 -26.04
C HIS A 655 -7.95 -3.80 -25.57
N GLU A 656 -8.18 -4.81 -26.42
CA GLU A 656 -8.93 -6.01 -26.03
C GLU A 656 -8.29 -6.73 -24.82
N TYR A 657 -6.96 -6.72 -24.70
CA TYR A 657 -6.24 -7.37 -23.60
C TYR A 657 -6.40 -6.68 -22.22
N GLU A 658 -6.80 -5.41 -22.17
CA GLU A 658 -7.15 -4.74 -20.91
C GLU A 658 -8.52 -5.20 -20.38
N LYS A 659 -9.41 -5.70 -21.25
CA LYS A 659 -10.71 -6.24 -20.86
C LYS A 659 -10.47 -7.66 -20.35
N GLY A 660 -10.88 -7.91 -19.10
CA GLY A 660 -10.59 -9.15 -18.39
C GLY A 660 -9.22 -9.20 -17.73
N ALA A 661 -8.55 -8.06 -17.54
CA ALA A 661 -7.22 -8.03 -16.93
C ALA A 661 -7.26 -8.42 -15.44
N GLY A 662 -6.30 -9.20 -14.97
CA GLY A 662 -6.18 -9.53 -13.54
C GLY A 662 -5.82 -8.29 -12.71
N LEU A 663 -4.60 -7.80 -12.90
CA LEU A 663 -4.09 -6.58 -12.30
C LEU A 663 -3.78 -5.55 -13.40
N ARG A 664 -4.41 -4.39 -13.35
CA ARG A 664 -4.19 -3.27 -14.26
C ARG A 664 -3.59 -2.09 -13.50
N ILE A 665 -2.45 -1.57 -13.98
CA ILE A 665 -1.71 -0.45 -13.35
C ILE A 665 -1.43 0.60 -14.42
N ARG A 666 -1.84 1.85 -14.18
CA ARG A 666 -1.91 2.88 -15.23
C ARG A 666 -1.59 4.28 -14.73
N GLY A 667 -1.17 5.16 -15.64
CA GLY A 667 -0.80 6.54 -15.32
C GLY A 667 0.35 6.61 -14.31
N ALA A 668 0.46 7.71 -13.55
CA ALA A 668 1.49 7.95 -12.53
C ALA A 668 1.30 7.12 -11.25
N SER A 669 0.96 5.83 -11.40
CA SER A 669 0.80 4.89 -10.30
C SER A 669 2.13 4.42 -9.75
N ARG A 670 2.16 4.17 -8.44
CA ARG A 670 3.33 3.65 -7.72
C ARG A 670 2.94 2.42 -6.91
N VAL A 671 3.25 1.24 -7.42
CA VAL A 671 2.74 -0.04 -6.89
C VAL A 671 3.89 -0.88 -6.37
N ARG A 672 3.79 -1.29 -5.10
CA ARG A 672 4.71 -2.24 -4.48
C ARG A 672 3.96 -3.52 -4.14
N GLY A 673 4.48 -4.67 -4.57
CA GLY A 673 3.84 -5.96 -4.38
C GLY A 673 4.79 -7.04 -3.89
N HIS A 674 4.29 -7.94 -3.05
CA HIS A 674 4.94 -9.21 -2.69
C HIS A 674 3.88 -10.32 -2.63
N GLY A 675 4.14 -11.46 -3.28
CA GLY A 675 3.18 -12.58 -3.32
C GLY A 675 1.92 -12.23 -4.13
N VAL A 676 2.08 -11.76 -5.37
CA VAL A 676 0.95 -11.35 -6.23
C VAL A 676 0.63 -12.47 -7.22
N ALA A 677 -0.52 -13.10 -7.08
CA ALA A 677 -0.98 -14.17 -7.96
C ALA A 677 -2.13 -13.70 -8.85
N VAL A 678 -2.06 -13.99 -10.15
CA VAL A 678 -3.15 -13.81 -11.12
C VAL A 678 -3.42 -15.14 -11.81
N VAL A 679 -4.66 -15.64 -11.74
CA VAL A 679 -4.99 -17.02 -12.13
C VAL A 679 -6.27 -17.07 -12.98
N GLU A 680 -6.24 -17.80 -14.11
CA GLU A 680 -7.42 -18.03 -14.97
C GLU A 680 -8.10 -16.74 -15.48
N VAL A 681 -7.36 -15.77 -15.99
CA VAL A 681 -7.96 -14.51 -16.50
C VAL A 681 -8.10 -14.49 -18.03
N GLU A 682 -9.23 -14.02 -18.52
CA GLU A 682 -9.54 -13.99 -19.96
C GLU A 682 -8.79 -12.88 -20.73
N GLY A 683 -8.24 -11.89 -20.03
CA GLY A 683 -7.39 -10.84 -20.61
C GLY A 683 -5.90 -11.03 -20.31
N ALA A 684 -5.18 -9.92 -20.12
CA ALA A 684 -3.83 -9.94 -19.59
C ALA A 684 -3.82 -10.32 -18.10
N GLY A 685 -2.82 -11.10 -17.68
CA GLY A 685 -2.54 -11.36 -16.27
C GLY A 685 -2.27 -10.06 -15.53
N ILE A 686 -1.21 -9.39 -15.98
CA ILE A 686 -0.84 -8.05 -15.51
C ILE A 686 -0.75 -7.12 -16.73
N ALA A 687 -1.49 -6.02 -16.70
CA ALA A 687 -1.43 -4.94 -17.68
C ALA A 687 -0.86 -3.69 -17.01
N VAL A 688 0.35 -3.28 -17.40
CA VAL A 688 0.97 -2.02 -16.97
C VAL A 688 0.91 -1.06 -18.15
N GLY A 689 0.45 0.17 -17.97
CA GLY A 689 0.65 1.17 -19.01
C GLY A 689 -0.20 2.43 -18.92
N ASN A 690 0.23 3.47 -19.62
CA ASN A 690 -0.47 4.75 -19.58
C ASN A 690 -1.44 4.94 -20.74
N ARG A 691 -2.67 5.36 -20.40
CA ARG A 691 -3.56 6.01 -21.36
C ARG A 691 -4.56 6.95 -20.68
N GLN A 692 -4.40 8.25 -20.90
CA GLN A 692 -5.52 9.19 -20.83
C GLN A 692 -6.06 9.45 -22.24
N PRO A 693 -7.30 9.03 -22.57
CA PRO A 693 -7.96 9.45 -23.81
C PRO A 693 -8.32 10.93 -23.71
N ASN A 694 -7.53 11.79 -24.34
CA ASN A 694 -7.74 13.23 -24.39
C ASN A 694 -9.03 13.56 -25.18
N ARG A 695 -10.17 13.76 -24.47
CA ARG A 695 -11.37 14.41 -25.04
C ARG A 695 -11.12 15.92 -25.21
N ILE A 696 -10.27 16.29 -26.17
CA ILE A 696 -10.14 17.68 -26.61
C ILE A 696 -11.36 18.00 -27.49
N GLY A 697 -12.13 19.01 -27.10
CA GLY A 697 -13.47 19.23 -27.64
C GLY A 697 -13.54 19.64 -29.11
N GLY A 698 -14.51 19.06 -29.84
CA GLY A 698 -15.17 19.69 -30.99
C GLY A 698 -14.43 19.74 -32.34
N GLY A 699 -13.19 19.28 -32.43
CA GLY A 699 -12.43 19.25 -33.69
C GLY A 699 -12.18 17.84 -34.25
N PRO A 700 -12.01 17.69 -35.58
CA PRO A 700 -11.46 16.46 -36.17
C PRO A 700 -9.97 16.35 -35.80
N ILE A 701 -9.69 15.66 -34.69
CA ILE A 701 -8.38 15.64 -34.04
C ILE A 701 -7.73 14.26 -34.22
N LEU A 702 -6.46 14.25 -34.66
CA LEU A 702 -5.58 13.09 -34.60
C LEU A 702 -5.42 12.69 -33.12
N PRO A 703 -5.57 11.42 -32.73
CA PRO A 703 -5.54 11.01 -31.33
C PRO A 703 -4.13 11.19 -30.74
N SER A 704 -3.87 12.35 -30.12
CA SER A 704 -2.69 12.58 -29.30
C SER A 704 -2.89 11.93 -27.93
N CYS A 705 -2.22 10.81 -27.73
CA CYS A 705 -2.05 10.24 -26.39
C CYS A 705 -1.10 11.18 -25.62
N ASN A 706 -1.50 11.62 -24.43
CA ASN A 706 -0.60 12.35 -23.54
C ASN A 706 0.17 11.35 -22.67
N ASP A 707 1.49 11.53 -22.60
CA ASP A 707 2.43 10.64 -21.92
C ASP A 707 2.54 10.95 -20.42
N SER A 708 1.69 10.33 -19.61
CA SER A 708 1.92 10.16 -18.17
C SER A 708 2.82 8.93 -17.96
N PHE A 709 4.00 9.11 -17.36
CA PHE A 709 4.88 8.01 -16.93
C PHE A 709 4.14 7.07 -15.95
N VAL A 710 4.19 5.74 -16.14
CA VAL A 710 4.11 4.81 -14.99
C VAL A 710 5.48 4.83 -14.32
N GLU A 711 5.57 5.46 -13.15
CA GLU A 711 6.85 5.88 -12.57
C GLU A 711 7.55 4.79 -11.74
N ASP A 712 6.84 4.06 -10.86
CA ASP A 712 7.43 3.05 -9.98
C ASP A 712 6.50 1.82 -9.79
N VAL A 713 6.59 0.80 -10.65
CA VAL A 713 5.99 -0.51 -10.39
C VAL A 713 7.08 -1.51 -9.99
N SER A 714 6.95 -2.10 -8.79
CA SER A 714 7.86 -3.13 -8.27
C SER A 714 7.04 -4.25 -7.66
N LEU A 715 7.05 -5.42 -8.29
CA LEU A 715 6.28 -6.59 -7.88
C LEU A 715 7.23 -7.79 -7.69
N ASN A 716 7.21 -8.37 -6.50
CA ASN A 716 8.05 -9.51 -6.11
C ASN A 716 7.17 -10.75 -5.91
N ASP A 717 7.70 -11.92 -6.25
CA ASP A 717 7.04 -13.23 -6.10
C ASP A 717 5.68 -13.22 -6.80
N VAL A 718 5.76 -13.03 -8.12
CA VAL A 718 4.61 -12.78 -8.99
C VAL A 718 4.30 -14.02 -9.77
N ARG A 719 3.05 -14.49 -9.71
CA ARG A 719 2.59 -15.66 -10.46
C ARG A 719 1.47 -15.26 -11.42
N VAL A 720 1.61 -15.61 -12.69
CA VAL A 720 0.53 -15.50 -13.68
C VAL A 720 0.27 -16.87 -14.28
N GLU A 721 -0.89 -17.43 -14.00
CA GLU A 721 -1.30 -18.78 -14.41
C GLU A 721 -2.55 -18.72 -15.32
N ARG A 722 -2.55 -19.47 -16.43
CA ARG A 722 -3.72 -19.68 -17.31
C ARG A 722 -4.40 -18.38 -17.80
N SER A 723 -3.63 -17.33 -18.09
CA SER A 723 -4.12 -16.10 -18.73
C SER A 723 -4.05 -16.15 -20.27
N VAL A 724 -4.69 -15.19 -20.95
CA VAL A 724 -4.52 -15.02 -22.40
C VAL A 724 -3.16 -14.41 -22.75
N VAL A 725 -2.74 -13.35 -22.05
CA VAL A 725 -1.38 -12.78 -22.11
C VAL A 725 -0.79 -12.77 -20.70
N GLY A 726 0.45 -13.21 -20.51
CA GLY A 726 1.09 -13.23 -19.19
C GLY A 726 1.21 -11.83 -18.59
N VAL A 727 2.07 -11.00 -19.20
CA VAL A 727 2.27 -9.60 -18.85
C VAL A 727 2.19 -8.75 -20.12
N ALA A 728 1.55 -7.58 -20.05
CA ALA A 728 1.55 -6.59 -21.11
C ALA A 728 1.99 -5.24 -20.52
N SER A 729 2.96 -4.57 -21.16
CA SER A 729 3.46 -3.26 -20.77
C SER A 729 3.38 -2.27 -21.94
N TYR A 730 2.68 -1.15 -21.74
CA TYR A 730 2.49 -0.07 -22.71
C TYR A 730 2.92 1.26 -22.09
N PHE A 731 4.10 1.80 -22.45
CA PHE A 731 4.61 3.10 -21.96
C PHE A 731 4.77 3.19 -20.43
N GLY A 732 5.43 2.20 -19.81
CA GLY A 732 5.68 2.21 -18.36
C GLY A 732 7.02 1.59 -17.94
N ALA A 733 7.47 1.93 -16.73
CA ALA A 733 8.56 1.24 -16.06
C ALA A 733 8.00 0.24 -15.04
N ALA A 734 8.42 -1.03 -15.16
CA ALA A 734 8.06 -2.06 -14.18
C ALA A 734 9.24 -3.00 -13.88
N ILE A 735 9.39 -3.33 -12.60
CA ILE A 735 10.41 -4.22 -12.05
C ILE A 735 9.71 -5.46 -11.50
N PHE A 736 10.09 -6.63 -11.98
CA PHE A 736 9.60 -7.92 -11.52
C PHE A 736 10.74 -8.74 -10.89
N GLN A 737 10.48 -9.29 -9.70
CA GLN A 737 11.36 -10.26 -9.05
C GLN A 737 10.59 -11.57 -8.86
N ASN A 738 11.21 -12.71 -9.22
CA ASN A 738 10.59 -14.03 -9.18
C ASN A 738 9.24 -14.08 -9.93
N LEU A 739 9.25 -13.80 -11.23
CA LEU A 739 8.07 -13.86 -12.09
C LEU A 739 7.86 -15.29 -12.63
N GLU A 740 6.85 -15.99 -12.13
CA GLU A 740 6.39 -17.28 -12.67
C GLU A 740 5.26 -17.06 -13.68
N LEU A 741 5.45 -17.50 -14.92
CA LEU A 741 4.41 -17.55 -15.95
C LEU A 741 4.10 -19.03 -16.27
N SER A 742 2.93 -19.52 -15.87
CA SER A 742 2.51 -20.92 -16.06
C SER A 742 1.25 -21.07 -16.93
N GLU A 743 1.27 -22.00 -17.88
CA GLU A 743 0.10 -22.43 -18.69
C GLU A 743 -0.65 -21.32 -19.48
N ASN A 744 -0.04 -20.15 -19.65
CA ASN A 744 -0.65 -19.01 -20.35
C ASN A 744 -0.77 -19.27 -21.87
N ARG A 745 -1.88 -18.83 -22.48
CA ARG A 745 -2.16 -19.04 -23.92
C ARG A 745 -1.13 -18.34 -24.80
N VAL A 746 -0.79 -17.10 -24.45
CA VAL A 746 0.41 -16.40 -24.91
C VAL A 746 1.28 -16.21 -23.67
N ALA A 747 2.24 -17.12 -23.48
CA ALA A 747 3.29 -17.02 -22.47
C ALA A 747 4.33 -15.95 -22.84
N GLY A 748 3.85 -14.73 -23.14
CA GLY A 748 4.63 -13.62 -23.64
C GLY A 748 4.57 -12.40 -22.73
N ILE A 749 5.50 -11.50 -22.99
CA ILE A 749 5.57 -10.17 -22.42
C ILE A 749 5.45 -9.21 -23.61
N ASP A 750 4.25 -8.64 -23.83
CA ASP A 750 4.06 -7.65 -24.90
C ASP A 750 4.59 -6.30 -24.42
N LEU A 751 5.55 -5.70 -25.14
CA LEU A 751 6.29 -4.51 -24.71
C LEU A 751 6.17 -3.38 -25.75
N ALA A 752 5.17 -2.52 -25.62
CA ALA A 752 5.15 -1.28 -26.37
C ALA A 752 5.81 -0.16 -25.57
N LEU A 753 7.04 0.22 -25.95
CA LEU A 753 7.64 1.52 -25.60
C LEU A 753 7.82 1.76 -24.08
N GLY A 754 8.08 0.70 -23.31
CA GLY A 754 8.34 0.77 -21.86
C GLY A 754 9.69 0.16 -21.47
N ARG A 755 10.06 0.32 -20.19
CA ARG A 755 11.20 -0.38 -19.58
C ARG A 755 10.70 -1.51 -18.70
N LEU A 756 11.09 -2.74 -19.02
CA LEU A 756 10.87 -3.88 -18.14
C LEU A 756 12.21 -4.38 -17.59
N ASP A 757 12.32 -4.50 -16.27
CA ASP A 757 13.45 -5.12 -15.58
C ASP A 757 12.92 -6.39 -14.89
N VAL A 758 13.33 -7.57 -15.37
CA VAL A 758 12.97 -8.85 -14.74
C VAL A 758 14.24 -9.54 -14.27
N SER A 759 14.36 -9.67 -12.95
CA SER A 759 15.56 -10.23 -12.32
C SER A 759 15.61 -11.75 -12.43
N ASP A 760 14.53 -12.43 -12.08
CA ASP A 760 14.36 -13.87 -12.26
C ASP A 760 12.95 -14.14 -12.83
N ALA A 761 12.90 -14.82 -13.97
CA ALA A 761 11.66 -15.28 -14.61
C ALA A 761 11.69 -16.80 -14.86
N LEU A 762 10.62 -17.48 -14.44
CA LEU A 762 10.36 -18.89 -14.75
C LEU A 762 9.13 -18.98 -15.65
N ILE A 763 9.31 -19.44 -16.88
CA ILE A 763 8.20 -19.68 -17.82
C ILE A 763 8.02 -21.20 -17.98
N THR A 764 6.82 -21.69 -17.66
CA THR A 764 6.44 -23.10 -17.82
C THR A 764 5.22 -23.18 -18.74
N GLY A 765 5.31 -23.97 -19.82
CA GLY A 765 4.33 -23.94 -20.91
C GLY A 765 3.96 -25.32 -21.43
N THR A 766 2.80 -25.84 -21.03
CA THR A 766 2.32 -27.18 -21.42
C THR A 766 1.69 -27.24 -22.82
N ASN A 767 1.32 -26.10 -23.40
CA ASN A 767 0.65 -26.03 -24.70
C ASN A 767 1.63 -25.74 -25.85
N SER A 768 1.68 -26.64 -26.83
CA SER A 768 2.59 -26.62 -28.00
C SER A 768 2.35 -25.47 -29.02
N SER A 769 1.59 -24.46 -28.64
CA SER A 769 1.31 -23.23 -29.41
C SER A 769 1.64 -21.95 -28.65
N ALA A 770 2.04 -22.05 -27.37
CA ALA A 770 2.51 -20.91 -26.59
C ALA A 770 3.92 -20.51 -27.05
N GLY A 771 3.98 -19.46 -27.88
CA GLY A 771 5.21 -18.75 -28.18
C GLY A 771 5.49 -17.68 -27.12
N ILE A 772 6.74 -17.60 -26.66
CA ILE A 772 7.20 -16.45 -25.86
C ILE A 772 7.45 -15.32 -26.84
N LEU A 773 6.47 -14.41 -26.97
CA LEU A 773 6.63 -13.20 -27.76
C LEU A 773 7.25 -12.10 -26.87
N LEU A 774 8.43 -11.64 -27.27
CA LEU A 774 9.03 -10.38 -26.84
C LEU A 774 8.98 -9.45 -28.06
N SER A 775 7.93 -8.63 -28.15
CA SER A 775 7.71 -7.74 -29.30
C SER A 775 7.84 -6.29 -28.86
N THR A 776 8.91 -5.62 -29.28
CA THR A 776 9.06 -4.18 -29.13
C THR A 776 8.52 -3.47 -30.36
N ARG A 777 7.25 -3.04 -30.33
CA ARG A 777 6.64 -2.32 -31.46
C ARG A 777 6.89 -0.83 -31.34
N PHE A 778 7.85 -0.33 -32.14
CA PHE A 778 8.05 1.10 -32.35
C PHE A 778 7.21 1.61 -33.54
N PRO A 779 6.14 2.41 -33.32
CA PRO A 779 5.62 3.29 -34.36
C PRO A 779 6.63 4.44 -34.52
N HIS A 780 7.22 4.57 -35.72
CA HIS A 780 8.25 5.54 -36.10
C HIS A 780 8.30 6.85 -35.28
N ALA A 781 9.07 6.86 -34.18
CA ALA A 781 9.27 8.01 -33.31
C ALA A 781 10.73 8.48 -33.43
N ASN A 782 10.93 9.72 -33.89
CA ASN A 782 12.27 10.28 -34.18
C ASN A 782 13.02 10.80 -32.93
N ASP A 783 12.44 10.71 -31.74
CA ASP A 783 12.86 11.50 -30.57
C ASP A 783 13.92 10.83 -29.67
N GLY A 784 14.46 9.67 -30.07
CA GLY A 784 15.66 9.08 -29.46
C GLY A 784 15.55 8.70 -27.97
N ARG A 785 14.35 8.69 -27.40
CA ARG A 785 14.08 8.17 -26.05
C ARG A 785 13.84 6.67 -26.13
N LEU A 786 14.86 5.94 -25.74
CA LEU A 786 15.06 4.53 -26.04
C LEU A 786 14.83 3.67 -24.79
N GLY A 787 14.29 2.47 -25.00
CA GLY A 787 13.58 1.68 -23.98
C GLY A 787 14.28 0.36 -23.70
N VAL A 788 15.37 0.40 -22.92
CA VAL A 788 16.13 -0.81 -22.57
C VAL A 788 15.28 -1.73 -21.70
N SER A 789 15.09 -2.97 -22.16
CA SER A 789 14.50 -4.04 -21.35
C SER A 789 15.60 -5.02 -20.96
N VAL A 790 15.69 -5.33 -19.66
CA VAL A 790 16.71 -6.19 -19.08
C VAL A 790 16.05 -7.43 -18.48
N LEU A 791 16.33 -8.58 -19.07
CA LEU A 791 16.00 -9.89 -18.50
C LEU A 791 17.30 -10.48 -17.93
N LYS A 792 17.48 -10.47 -16.62
CA LYS A 792 18.72 -10.99 -16.03
C LYS A 792 18.75 -12.51 -16.10
N ARG A 793 17.71 -13.17 -15.62
CA ARG A 793 17.56 -14.63 -15.70
C ARG A 793 16.22 -15.04 -16.28
N LEU A 794 16.28 -15.82 -17.36
CA LEU A 794 15.12 -16.47 -17.95
C LEU A 794 15.30 -17.99 -17.93
N ARG A 795 14.45 -18.68 -17.17
CA ARG A 795 14.32 -20.15 -17.21
C ARG A 795 13.07 -20.53 -17.99
N VAL A 796 13.22 -21.37 -19.01
CA VAL A 796 12.10 -21.91 -19.78
C VAL A 796 12.08 -23.43 -19.59
N ALA A 797 11.05 -23.93 -18.92
CA ALA A 797 10.87 -25.36 -18.66
C ALA A 797 9.91 -25.98 -19.69
N GLN A 798 10.35 -27.07 -20.33
CA GLN A 798 9.61 -28.05 -21.13
C GLN A 798 8.42 -27.58 -22.00
N HIS A 799 8.51 -27.84 -23.31
CA HIS A 799 7.43 -27.73 -24.32
C HIS A 799 7.03 -26.32 -24.82
N ALA A 800 7.82 -25.28 -24.54
CA ALA A 800 7.66 -23.98 -25.21
C ALA A 800 7.83 -24.10 -26.74
N ALA A 801 6.84 -23.60 -27.49
CA ALA A 801 6.79 -23.71 -28.95
C ALA A 801 7.87 -22.88 -29.67
N GLY A 802 8.35 -21.84 -29.01
CA GLY A 802 9.54 -21.08 -29.39
C GLY A 802 9.61 -19.73 -28.69
N ILE A 803 10.80 -19.15 -28.61
CA ILE A 803 11.01 -17.76 -28.19
C ILE A 803 11.12 -16.92 -29.47
N ARG A 804 10.28 -15.88 -29.58
CA ARG A 804 10.31 -14.93 -30.69
C ARG A 804 10.60 -13.53 -30.18
N ILE A 805 11.71 -12.96 -30.63
CA ILE A 805 12.09 -11.58 -30.37
C ILE A 805 11.90 -10.79 -31.66
N ASP A 806 10.91 -9.89 -31.67
CA ASP A 806 10.63 -8.98 -32.79
C ASP A 806 11.21 -7.59 -32.46
N ASP A 807 12.17 -7.16 -33.29
CA ASP A 807 12.93 -5.89 -33.23
C ASP A 807 13.91 -5.73 -32.04
N PRO A 808 14.92 -6.62 -31.90
CA PRO A 808 15.77 -6.77 -30.71
C PRO A 808 16.76 -5.64 -30.41
N ASN A 809 16.70 -4.46 -31.05
CA ASN A 809 17.73 -3.40 -30.97
C ASN A 809 18.20 -3.07 -29.53
N GLU A 810 17.32 -3.22 -28.52
CA GLU A 810 17.56 -2.79 -27.14
C GLU A 810 17.12 -3.80 -26.07
N ALA A 811 16.86 -5.05 -26.46
CA ALA A 811 16.51 -6.12 -25.54
C ALA A 811 17.79 -6.85 -25.07
N PHE A 812 18.14 -6.73 -23.79
CA PHE A 812 19.30 -7.41 -23.21
C PHE A 812 18.85 -8.60 -22.36
N VAL A 813 19.37 -9.78 -22.66
CA VAL A 813 19.19 -11.00 -21.85
C VAL A 813 20.55 -11.41 -21.34
N GLU A 814 20.76 -11.36 -20.02
CA GLU A 814 22.05 -11.60 -19.38
C GLU A 814 22.35 -13.11 -19.30
N GLU A 815 21.40 -13.88 -18.76
CA GLU A 815 21.49 -15.34 -18.60
C GLU A 815 20.17 -16.02 -19.03
N ALA A 816 20.23 -16.91 -20.01
CA ALA A 816 19.08 -17.69 -20.47
C ALA A 816 19.34 -19.20 -20.37
N ALA A 817 18.54 -19.89 -19.56
CA ALA A 817 18.59 -21.34 -19.37
C ALA A 817 17.33 -22.00 -19.95
N ILE A 818 17.52 -22.81 -20.99
CA ILE A 818 16.44 -23.58 -21.63
C ILE A 818 16.52 -25.02 -21.12
N GLU A 819 15.51 -25.45 -20.36
CA GLU A 819 15.47 -26.78 -19.77
C GLU A 819 14.52 -27.69 -20.55
N HIS A 820 15.13 -28.47 -21.46
CA HIS A 820 14.55 -29.55 -22.27
C HIS A 820 13.51 -29.12 -23.34
N ASN A 821 13.71 -29.61 -24.57
CA ASN A 821 12.70 -29.68 -25.64
C ASN A 821 11.99 -28.38 -26.06
N ALA A 822 12.64 -27.21 -26.00
CA ALA A 822 12.15 -26.02 -26.69
C ALA A 822 12.39 -26.13 -28.20
N ILE A 823 11.41 -25.73 -29.02
CA ILE A 823 11.40 -26.06 -30.47
C ILE A 823 12.15 -25.04 -31.34
N GLY A 824 12.45 -23.83 -30.84
CA GLY A 824 13.32 -22.88 -31.53
C GLY A 824 13.43 -21.51 -30.85
N LEU A 825 14.52 -20.79 -31.13
CA LEU A 825 14.70 -19.37 -30.81
C LEU A 825 14.74 -18.62 -32.15
N GLN A 826 13.71 -17.83 -32.45
CA GLN A 826 13.62 -17.05 -33.69
C GLN A 826 13.78 -15.56 -33.38
N ILE A 827 14.96 -15.02 -33.71
CA ILE A 827 15.27 -13.59 -33.58
C ILE A 827 15.18 -12.97 -34.97
N ARG A 828 14.20 -12.08 -35.19
CA ARG A 828 14.03 -11.41 -36.48
C ARG A 828 14.71 -10.04 -36.49
N GLN A 829 15.93 -9.98 -37.05
CA GLN A 829 16.50 -8.71 -37.48
C GLN A 829 17.64 -8.86 -38.50
N ALA A 830 17.88 -7.79 -39.26
CA ALA A 830 19.05 -7.61 -40.10
C ALA A 830 20.02 -6.62 -39.43
N GLY A 831 21.09 -7.11 -38.79
CA GLY A 831 22.16 -6.26 -38.25
C GLY A 831 22.80 -6.70 -36.92
N PHE A 832 22.25 -7.71 -36.23
CA PHE A 832 22.70 -8.09 -34.89
C PHE A 832 24.11 -8.69 -34.83
N ASP A 833 24.89 -8.37 -33.79
CA ASP A 833 26.14 -9.07 -33.49
C ASP A 833 25.84 -10.46 -32.92
N ARG A 834 26.14 -11.49 -33.72
CA ARG A 834 25.91 -12.89 -33.39
C ARG A 834 26.88 -13.46 -32.35
N HIS A 835 27.96 -12.75 -32.01
CA HIS A 835 28.99 -13.27 -31.10
C HIS A 835 28.57 -13.16 -29.63
N ALA A 836 28.06 -12.00 -29.21
CA ALA A 836 27.63 -11.78 -27.82
C ALA A 836 26.52 -12.76 -27.38
N LEU A 837 25.48 -12.93 -28.22
CA LEU A 837 24.36 -13.84 -27.95
C LEU A 837 24.80 -15.31 -27.80
N ARG A 838 25.87 -15.72 -28.47
CA ARG A 838 26.37 -17.12 -28.41
C ARG A 838 27.10 -17.45 -27.12
N GLU A 839 27.58 -16.45 -26.38
CA GLU A 839 28.25 -16.66 -25.08
C GLU A 839 27.24 -16.68 -23.91
N SER A 840 26.10 -16.00 -24.03
CA SER A 840 25.05 -15.92 -22.98
C SER A 840 24.10 -17.13 -22.89
N ILE A 841 24.06 -18.01 -23.90
CA ILE A 841 23.09 -19.13 -23.98
C ILE A 841 23.76 -20.45 -23.62
N ALA A 842 23.62 -20.86 -22.35
CA ALA A 842 24.17 -22.12 -21.84
C ALA A 842 23.23 -23.31 -22.08
N TYR A 843 23.36 -23.99 -23.22
CA TYR A 843 22.56 -25.19 -23.54
C TYR A 843 23.03 -26.43 -22.76
N ARG A 844 22.15 -27.02 -21.93
CA ARG A 844 22.40 -28.33 -21.31
C ARG A 844 21.73 -29.45 -22.14
N HIS A 845 22.58 -30.30 -22.74
CA HIS A 845 22.31 -31.54 -23.49
C HIS A 845 22.03 -31.48 -25.01
N ASN A 846 22.44 -32.59 -25.66
CA ASN A 846 22.61 -32.75 -27.11
C ASN A 846 21.29 -32.90 -27.88
N HIS A 847 20.90 -31.93 -28.71
CA HIS A 847 20.23 -32.18 -29.99
C HIS A 847 20.45 -31.02 -30.99
N ARG A 848 20.18 -31.25 -32.27
CA ARG A 848 20.49 -30.30 -33.36
C ARG A 848 19.55 -29.10 -33.36
N VAL A 849 20.14 -27.91 -33.44
CA VAL A 849 19.45 -26.66 -33.80
C VAL A 849 19.12 -26.67 -35.30
N PHE A 850 17.91 -26.23 -35.66
CA PHE A 850 17.61 -25.71 -36.99
C PHE A 850 17.61 -24.17 -36.89
N GLU A 851 18.56 -23.51 -37.55
CA GLU A 851 18.59 -22.04 -37.69
C GLU A 851 17.74 -21.64 -38.92
N GLU A 852 16.70 -20.81 -38.73
CA GLU A 852 16.01 -20.01 -39.79
C GLU A 852 15.57 -18.62 -39.28
#